data_AF-A0A1Q3SUM7-F1
#
_entry.id   AF-A0A1Q3SUM7-F1
#
_cell.length_a   1.000
_cell.length_b   1.000
_cell.length_c   1.000
_cell.angle_alpha   90.00
_cell.angle_beta   90.00
_cell.angle_gamma   90.00
#
_symmetry.space_group_name_H-M   'P 1'
#
loop_
_entity.id
_entity.type
_entity.pdbx_description
1 polymer ?
#
loop_
_entity_poly.entity_id
_entity_poly.type
_entity_poly.pdbx_seq_one_letter_code
_entity_poly.pdbx_strand_id
1 'polypeptide(L)'
;MNTLTISRKAFRRGSIFLLATILAVLLTGLFSIGQPTTQAAALGLAGKVRASGTKFVDGTGAPVFLLGVNYQGNTDRVWQIWDDGKYDPNLIDANLYMAQEAGVNTVRIFVSKSLRDNINANNWSKLDKMVELAKNRNLRLLITFNDYDEPNLQKETDFDQKVTARYKGNSTIFGYDLKNEPQFGDVVPADFPSGVVVPLQDQAFITSLGERMSMDEVKTWRTTSQGKSVIPARLNDQRAYFYANAYKMWQEFLADSSAWVLTKSGKNSLDYIDSPDSGKWKVFLDALSGTVGKYIEVRQGGIRAGDASAMTTIGWSNIIFAKMPANNTLTFVSLHRFVSEGIGGLNTTINLLENLKKSFTANPVVLEEFGYSNGRSDNSKVDPNLTASYETALWLYLYSKGFAGGFKWQLTNFTLGFNNVENNYGLLDDTTQPKPAYQALRGFTSAAISQNFKTTFSGQSIAANGSNLEYSFTGPLSYFTSLKSGSSGPISFSQASNAPFAAWWTGSGAAPQLNFMSVQNVTVKISLDNLYPQRSKTQPVKLFADDTPVQQNVVTGDYIFTAQPGKLYEVQVPATPKAFDTAKPIAGQMYFKETGHNLGGKFLAYWQKYGGLAINGFPISEEFQENGLTVQYFERTRYEYHPENAGTQYEVLLGHLGRQMTAGRDSEAPFQGIPAFTSTASRIYFKETGHSLGSGFLTYWNNNGGLAQFGYPITEEFQEKNPTDGKTYTVQYFERARFEYHPENKGTPYEVLLGHLGWQLVRANGWMT
;
A
#
# COMPACT_ATOMS: atom_id res chain seq x y z
N MET A 1 -1.71 55.70 -10.12
CA MET A 1 -1.69 56.90 -9.27
C MET A 1 -2.59 56.66 -8.07
N ASN A 2 -2.03 56.86 -6.87
CA ASN A 2 -2.65 57.05 -5.54
C ASN A 2 -3.66 55.99 -5.03
N THR A 3 -3.22 55.03 -4.20
CA THR A 3 -3.12 55.05 -2.72
C THR A 3 -4.46 55.05 -1.97
N LEU A 4 -4.69 54.05 -1.12
CA LEU A 4 -5.01 54.26 0.31
C LEU A 4 -5.10 52.95 1.11
N THR A 5 -4.28 52.91 2.16
CA THR A 5 -4.18 51.91 3.23
C THR A 5 -5.04 52.36 4.41
N ILE A 6 -6.01 51.59 4.94
CA ILE A 6 -6.54 51.76 6.32
C ILE A 6 -7.06 50.43 6.92
N SER A 7 -6.30 49.96 7.92
CA SER A 7 -6.67 49.55 9.31
C SER A 7 -7.71 48.46 9.68
N ARG A 8 -7.34 47.81 10.80
CA ARG A 8 -7.97 46.74 11.57
C ARG A 8 -9.17 47.21 12.42
N LYS A 9 -10.00 46.21 12.74
CA LYS A 9 -10.82 45.96 13.95
C LYS A 9 -12.34 46.18 13.88
N ALA A 10 -12.99 45.06 14.21
CA ALA A 10 -14.25 44.87 14.94
C ALA A 10 -15.56 44.86 14.14
N PHE A 11 -16.03 43.65 13.83
CA PHE A 11 -17.42 43.29 14.13
C PHE A 11 -17.54 41.84 14.61
N ARG A 12 -18.48 41.66 15.53
CA ARG A 12 -18.67 40.58 16.49
C ARG A 12 -19.36 39.34 15.92
N ARG A 13 -18.87 38.18 16.38
CA ARG A 13 -19.62 37.07 16.99
C ARG A 13 -21.02 36.76 16.43
N GLY A 14 -21.13 35.59 15.80
CA GLY A 14 -22.39 34.88 15.65
C GLY A 14 -22.43 34.04 14.39
N SER A 15 -21.60 32.98 14.29
CA SER A 15 -21.73 31.86 13.32
C SER A 15 -20.62 30.78 13.52
N ILE A 16 -20.31 30.37 14.76
CA ILE A 16 -19.23 29.38 15.04
C ILE A 16 -19.76 27.95 15.28
N PHE A 17 -21.07 27.69 15.22
CA PHE A 17 -21.61 26.37 15.61
C PHE A 17 -22.18 25.48 14.48
N LEU A 18 -22.02 25.82 13.20
CA LEU A 18 -22.60 25.01 12.11
C LEU A 18 -21.64 24.55 11.00
N LEU A 19 -20.34 24.90 11.04
CA LEU A 19 -19.35 24.41 10.07
C LEU A 19 -18.35 23.38 10.65
N ALA A 20 -18.35 23.14 11.96
CA ALA A 20 -17.43 22.19 12.60
C ALA A 20 -17.94 20.74 12.60
N THR A 21 -19.21 20.50 12.24
CA THR A 21 -19.82 19.16 12.31
C THR A 21 -19.90 18.45 10.95
N ILE A 22 -19.64 19.15 9.84
CA ILE A 22 -19.71 18.58 8.48
C ILE A 22 -18.33 18.07 8.00
N LEU A 23 -17.23 18.49 8.62
CA LEU A 23 -15.88 18.02 8.28
C LEU A 23 -15.41 16.80 9.09
N ALA A 24 -16.15 16.40 10.14
CA ALA A 24 -15.80 15.26 11.00
C ALA A 24 -16.50 13.94 10.61
N VAL A 25 -17.46 13.97 9.67
CA VAL A 25 -18.27 12.80 9.28
C VAL A 25 -17.76 12.10 8.01
N LEU A 26 -16.76 12.65 7.32
CA LEU A 26 -16.12 12.01 6.16
C LEU A 26 -14.86 11.18 6.51
N LEU A 27 -14.52 11.03 7.79
CA LEU A 27 -13.32 10.31 8.26
C LEU A 27 -13.62 9.06 9.12
N THR A 28 -14.88 8.65 9.23
CA THR A 28 -15.27 7.41 9.95
C THR A 28 -15.98 6.41 9.03
N GLY A 29 -15.39 6.17 7.86
CA GLY A 29 -15.57 4.87 7.22
C GLY A 29 -14.88 3.85 8.10
N LEU A 30 -15.67 3.08 8.87
CA LEU A 30 -15.22 1.89 9.57
C LEU A 30 -14.76 0.86 8.52
N PHE A 31 -13.56 1.04 7.98
CA PHE A 31 -12.78 -0.07 7.47
C PHE A 31 -12.46 -0.94 8.68
N SER A 32 -12.75 -2.22 8.58
CA SER A 32 -12.26 -3.20 9.53
C SER A 32 -10.73 -3.14 9.49
N ILE A 33 -10.14 -2.41 10.44
CA ILE A 33 -8.70 -2.39 10.65
C ILE A 33 -8.34 -3.82 11.06
N GLY A 34 -7.90 -4.63 10.10
CA GLY A 34 -7.17 -5.85 10.40
C GLY A 34 -6.09 -5.50 11.42
N GLN A 35 -6.04 -6.25 12.52
CA GLN A 35 -5.11 -6.03 13.62
C GLN A 35 -3.70 -5.66 13.10
N PRO A 36 -3.09 -4.53 13.51
CA PRO A 36 -1.84 -4.02 12.95
C PRO A 36 -0.65 -5.00 13.00
N THR A 37 -0.76 -6.06 13.79
CA THR A 37 0.23 -7.15 13.89
C THR A 37 0.29 -8.07 12.67
N THR A 38 -0.79 -8.22 11.89
CA THR A 38 -0.78 -9.12 10.71
C THR A 38 -0.09 -8.49 9.50
N GLN A 39 -0.27 -7.18 9.28
CA GLN A 39 0.33 -6.45 8.15
C GLN A 39 1.85 -6.26 8.29
N ALA A 40 2.35 -6.02 9.52
CA ALA A 40 3.79 -5.88 9.79
C ALA A 40 4.58 -7.19 9.62
N ALA A 41 4.00 -8.32 10.01
CA ALA A 41 4.59 -9.64 9.74
C ALA A 41 4.63 -9.95 8.23
N ALA A 42 3.61 -9.51 7.50
CA ALA A 42 3.48 -9.75 6.07
C ALA A 42 4.49 -8.94 5.22
N LEU A 43 4.96 -7.80 5.72
CA LEU A 43 6.01 -6.97 5.11
C LEU A 43 7.44 -7.39 5.50
N GLY A 44 7.61 -8.43 6.31
CA GLY A 44 8.93 -8.84 6.83
C GLY A 44 9.52 -7.77 7.75
N LEU A 45 8.71 -7.18 8.62
CA LEU A 45 9.18 -6.19 9.58
C LEU A 45 9.04 -6.67 11.03
N ALA A 46 9.15 -7.97 11.30
CA ALA A 46 9.21 -8.43 12.68
C ALA A 46 10.59 -8.13 13.29
N GLY A 47 10.66 -7.41 14.41
CA GLY A 47 11.94 -7.16 15.10
C GLY A 47 12.92 -6.26 14.34
N LYS A 48 14.24 -6.45 14.52
CA LYS A 48 15.28 -5.63 13.86
C LYS A 48 15.68 -6.24 12.51
N VAL A 49 15.65 -5.44 11.46
CA VAL A 49 16.12 -5.84 10.12
C VAL A 49 17.65 -5.80 10.08
N ARG A 50 18.25 -6.76 9.38
CA ARG A 50 19.70 -6.86 9.18
C ARG A 50 20.05 -7.33 7.78
N ALA A 51 21.25 -7.01 7.32
CA ALA A 51 21.82 -7.63 6.13
C ALA A 51 22.14 -9.11 6.37
N SER A 52 21.96 -9.93 5.34
CA SER A 52 22.29 -11.35 5.31
C SER A 52 22.74 -11.72 3.89
N GLY A 53 24.05 -11.61 3.63
CA GLY A 53 24.58 -11.64 2.27
C GLY A 53 24.02 -10.49 1.44
N THR A 54 23.55 -10.77 0.22
CA THR A 54 23.00 -9.78 -0.72
C THR A 54 21.55 -9.37 -0.46
N LYS A 55 20.97 -9.80 0.67
CA LYS A 55 19.55 -9.56 1.01
C LYS A 55 19.43 -8.97 2.41
N PHE A 56 18.24 -8.46 2.72
CA PHE A 56 17.84 -8.15 4.08
C PHE A 56 16.95 -9.27 4.64
N VAL A 57 17.02 -9.45 5.95
CA VAL A 57 16.12 -10.33 6.70
C VAL A 57 15.65 -9.64 7.97
N ASP A 58 14.45 -9.96 8.41
CA ASP A 58 13.89 -9.45 9.66
C ASP A 58 14.37 -10.26 10.87
N GLY A 59 13.84 -9.93 12.05
CA GLY A 59 14.17 -10.59 13.31
C GLY A 59 13.75 -12.06 13.39
N THR A 60 12.88 -12.53 12.50
CA THR A 60 12.51 -13.96 12.35
C THR A 60 13.37 -14.68 11.31
N GLY A 61 14.15 -13.93 10.52
CA GLY A 61 14.91 -14.45 9.38
C GLY A 61 14.13 -14.45 8.06
N ALA A 62 12.92 -13.87 8.03
CA ALA A 62 12.14 -13.74 6.80
C ALA A 62 12.81 -12.72 5.85
N PRO A 63 12.85 -12.97 4.52
CA PRO A 63 13.39 -12.02 3.56
C PRO A 63 12.66 -10.69 3.57
N VAL A 64 13.42 -9.61 3.43
CA VAL A 64 12.90 -8.23 3.33
C VAL A 64 13.36 -7.62 2.01
N PHE A 65 12.41 -7.17 1.21
CA PHE A 65 12.65 -6.33 0.05
C PHE A 65 12.22 -4.90 0.40
N LEU A 66 13.11 -3.91 0.26
CA LEU A 66 12.78 -2.54 0.63
C LEU A 66 11.88 -1.92 -0.45
N LEU A 67 10.61 -1.73 -0.09
CA LEU A 67 9.65 -0.93 -0.83
C LEU A 67 9.73 0.47 -0.24
N GLY A 68 10.69 1.24 -0.75
CA GLY A 68 11.10 2.49 -0.15
C GLY A 68 10.41 3.71 -0.76
N VAL A 69 10.32 4.80 0.00
CA VAL A 69 9.98 6.13 -0.51
C VAL A 69 10.83 7.20 0.16
N ASN A 70 11.17 8.26 -0.58
CA ASN A 70 11.83 9.44 -0.05
C ASN A 70 10.78 10.46 0.43
N TYR A 71 10.99 11.04 1.62
CA TYR A 71 10.06 11.99 2.23
C TYR A 71 10.75 13.23 2.77
N GLN A 72 10.47 14.37 2.14
CA GLN A 72 11.01 15.68 2.47
C GLN A 72 9.93 16.63 3.02
N GLY A 73 8.66 16.19 3.04
CA GLY A 73 7.54 16.95 3.60
C GLY A 73 6.29 16.99 2.75
N ASN A 74 5.23 17.53 3.32
CA ASN A 74 3.99 17.77 2.58
C ASN A 74 4.23 18.73 1.41
N THR A 75 3.39 18.62 0.38
CA THR A 75 3.55 19.31 -0.91
C THR A 75 3.78 20.83 -0.83
N ASP A 76 3.25 21.49 0.20
CA ASP A 76 3.34 22.94 0.45
C ASP A 76 4.60 23.38 1.25
N ARG A 77 5.42 22.43 1.71
CA ARG A 77 6.57 22.69 2.61
C ARG A 77 7.68 21.64 2.52
N VAL A 78 7.84 21.02 1.36
CA VAL A 78 8.96 20.11 1.06
C VAL A 78 10.29 20.82 1.42
N TRP A 79 11.20 20.07 2.06
CA TRP A 79 12.47 20.54 2.64
C TRP A 79 12.38 21.45 3.87
N GLN A 80 11.18 21.85 4.27
CA GLN A 80 10.93 22.74 5.41
C GLN A 80 10.23 22.03 6.58
N ILE A 81 10.12 20.69 6.55
CA ILE A 81 9.41 19.94 7.59
C ILE A 81 9.94 20.18 8.99
N TRP A 82 11.24 20.47 9.11
CA TRP A 82 11.89 20.67 10.40
C TRP A 82 11.84 22.11 10.88
N ASP A 83 11.41 23.06 10.04
CA ASP A 83 11.48 24.48 10.36
C ASP A 83 10.41 24.90 11.35
N ASP A 84 10.77 25.80 12.26
CA ASP A 84 9.83 26.37 13.22
C ASP A 84 8.70 27.11 12.50
N GLY A 85 7.45 26.86 12.91
CA GLY A 85 6.26 27.38 12.24
C GLY A 85 5.85 26.64 10.96
N LYS A 86 6.65 25.68 10.48
CA LYS A 86 6.32 24.77 9.36
C LYS A 86 6.18 23.32 9.80
N TYR A 87 6.86 22.92 10.88
CA TYR A 87 6.73 21.59 11.48
C TYR A 87 5.28 21.33 11.92
N ASP A 88 4.70 20.26 11.39
CA ASP A 88 3.34 19.81 11.69
C ASP A 88 3.30 18.27 11.76
N PRO A 89 3.23 17.69 12.97
CA PRO A 89 3.24 16.24 13.13
C PRO A 89 1.96 15.56 12.62
N ASN A 90 0.83 16.28 12.50
CA ASN A 90 -0.40 15.69 11.98
C ASN A 90 -0.34 15.55 10.46
N LEU A 91 0.23 16.53 9.76
CA LEU A 91 0.49 16.42 8.32
C LEU A 91 1.52 15.33 8.02
N ILE A 92 2.57 15.22 8.84
CA ILE A 92 3.56 14.14 8.73
C ILE A 92 2.87 12.78 8.91
N ASP A 93 2.07 12.60 9.96
CA ASP A 93 1.35 11.34 10.19
C ASP A 93 0.39 10.99 9.05
N ALA A 94 -0.33 11.98 8.50
CA ALA A 94 -1.20 11.79 7.35
C ALA A 94 -0.42 11.32 6.10
N ASN A 95 0.75 11.92 5.82
CA ASN A 95 1.60 11.45 4.72
C ASN A 95 2.17 10.05 4.98
N LEU A 96 2.60 9.75 6.21
CA LEU A 96 3.08 8.40 6.57
C LEU A 96 1.98 7.35 6.49
N TYR A 97 0.74 7.69 6.84
CA TYR A 97 -0.42 6.84 6.58
C TYR A 97 -0.56 6.53 5.08
N MET A 98 -0.45 7.54 4.22
CA MET A 98 -0.48 7.31 2.76
C MET A 98 0.69 6.43 2.29
N ALA A 99 1.88 6.57 2.87
CA ALA A 99 2.99 5.66 2.55
C ALA A 99 2.67 4.21 2.95
N GLN A 100 2.17 3.98 4.17
CA GLN A 100 1.74 2.66 4.64
C GLN A 100 0.68 2.05 3.70
N GLU A 101 -0.35 2.83 3.33
CA GLU A 101 -1.43 2.39 2.45
C GLU A 101 -0.97 2.07 1.02
N ALA A 102 0.11 2.70 0.55
CA ALA A 102 0.77 2.35 -0.71
C ALA A 102 1.52 1.01 -0.64
N GLY A 103 1.71 0.45 0.56
CA GLY A 103 2.56 -0.73 0.78
C GLY A 103 4.05 -0.39 0.99
N VAL A 104 4.40 0.88 1.24
CA VAL A 104 5.77 1.26 1.60
C VAL A 104 6.11 0.63 2.95
N ASN A 105 7.33 0.10 3.07
CA ASN A 105 7.84 -0.45 4.33
C ASN A 105 8.99 0.37 4.94
N THR A 106 9.63 1.22 4.14
CA THR A 106 10.78 2.04 4.55
C THR A 106 10.67 3.46 3.99
N VAL A 107 10.85 4.46 4.84
CA VAL A 107 10.84 5.87 4.46
C VAL A 107 12.24 6.44 4.68
N ARG A 108 12.81 7.04 3.64
CA ARG A 108 14.07 7.80 3.72
C ARG A 108 13.76 9.25 4.08
N ILE A 109 14.36 9.74 5.16
CA ILE A 109 14.18 11.11 5.68
C ILE A 109 15.52 11.83 5.79
N PHE A 110 15.48 13.15 5.73
CA PHE A 110 16.68 13.99 5.58
C PHE A 110 16.86 14.87 6.80
N VAL A 111 18.05 14.82 7.42
CA VAL A 111 18.41 15.73 8.49
C VAL A 111 18.85 17.06 7.89
N SER A 112 17.97 18.06 7.93
CA SER A 112 18.30 19.43 7.54
C SER A 112 19.07 20.17 8.63
N LYS A 113 19.65 21.33 8.27
CA LYS A 113 20.31 22.24 9.22
C LYS A 113 19.44 22.58 10.44
N SER A 114 18.15 22.83 10.20
CA SER A 114 17.18 23.19 11.23
C SER A 114 17.01 22.07 12.27
N LEU A 115 16.87 20.81 11.82
CA LEU A 115 16.80 19.67 12.71
C LEU A 115 18.12 19.44 13.46
N ARG A 116 19.25 19.55 12.77
CA ARG A 116 20.58 19.45 13.38
C ARG A 116 20.76 20.45 14.52
N ASP A 117 20.38 21.71 14.30
CA ASP A 117 20.52 22.78 15.29
C ASP A 117 19.63 22.51 16.51
N ASN A 118 18.41 22.00 16.30
CA ASN A 118 17.54 21.55 17.39
C ASN A 118 18.20 20.43 18.21
N ILE A 119 18.73 19.39 17.56
CA ILE A 119 19.39 18.25 18.21
C ILE A 119 20.64 18.69 18.98
N ASN A 120 21.47 19.57 18.41
CA ASN A 120 22.65 20.11 19.07
C ASN A 120 22.30 20.95 20.31
N ALA A 121 21.12 21.57 20.33
CA ALA A 121 20.55 22.24 21.50
C ALA A 121 19.84 21.27 22.47
N ASN A 122 20.00 19.94 22.30
CA ASN A 122 19.31 18.89 23.04
C ASN A 122 17.77 18.91 22.92
N ASN A 123 17.22 19.53 21.87
CA ASN A 123 15.80 19.45 21.54
C ASN A 123 15.55 18.34 20.52
N TRP A 124 15.08 17.19 21.02
CA TRP A 124 14.84 15.98 20.23
C TRP A 124 13.40 15.80 19.75
N SER A 125 12.49 16.69 20.20
CA SER A 125 11.03 16.53 20.05
C SER A 125 10.58 16.20 18.63
N LYS A 126 11.17 16.84 17.62
CA LYS A 126 10.78 16.65 16.21
C LYS A 126 11.18 15.27 15.66
N LEU A 127 12.42 14.84 15.90
CA LEU A 127 12.90 13.54 15.40
C LEU A 127 12.31 12.39 16.20
N ASP A 128 12.17 12.53 17.52
CA ASP A 128 11.49 11.54 18.36
C ASP A 128 10.06 11.31 17.87
N LYS A 129 9.35 12.40 17.57
CA LYS A 129 7.97 12.30 17.08
C LYS A 129 7.92 11.65 15.70
N MET A 130 8.85 11.95 14.79
CA MET A 130 8.94 11.25 13.50
C MET A 130 9.14 9.73 13.67
N VAL A 131 10.02 9.32 14.60
CA VAL A 131 10.26 7.91 14.92
C VAL A 131 9.02 7.25 15.52
N GLU A 132 8.32 7.94 16.42
CA GLU A 132 7.06 7.49 17.01
C GLU A 132 5.97 7.28 15.94
N LEU A 133 5.78 8.25 15.06
CA LEU A 133 4.78 8.18 13.97
C LEU A 133 5.11 7.02 13.02
N ALA A 134 6.37 6.89 12.58
CA ALA A 134 6.79 5.77 11.74
C ALA A 134 6.54 4.42 12.40
N LYS A 135 6.84 4.29 13.71
CA LYS A 135 6.55 3.08 14.49
C LYS A 135 5.06 2.74 14.49
N ASN A 136 4.20 3.74 14.73
CA ASN A 136 2.75 3.55 14.77
C ASN A 136 2.16 3.12 13.42
N ARG A 137 2.86 3.42 12.32
CA ARG A 137 2.50 3.03 10.95
C ARG A 137 3.23 1.78 10.46
N ASN A 138 3.96 1.08 11.33
CA ASN A 138 4.83 -0.06 10.97
C ASN A 138 5.85 0.26 9.85
N LEU A 139 6.31 1.50 9.77
CA LEU A 139 7.32 1.95 8.82
C LEU A 139 8.71 1.94 9.45
N ARG A 140 9.73 1.67 8.64
CA ARG A 140 11.13 1.85 9.02
C ARG A 140 11.68 3.18 8.50
N LEU A 141 12.68 3.72 9.18
CA LEU A 141 13.34 4.97 8.79
C LEU A 141 14.78 4.72 8.35
N LEU A 142 15.09 5.14 7.12
CA LEU A 142 16.46 5.38 6.69
C LEU A 142 16.75 6.86 6.94
N ILE A 143 17.63 7.16 7.90
CA ILE A 143 17.96 8.54 8.26
C ILE A 143 19.18 8.98 7.46
N THR A 144 18.98 9.93 6.55
CA THR A 144 20.05 10.55 5.77
C THR A 144 20.62 11.74 6.50
N PHE A 145 21.91 11.66 6.82
CA PHE A 145 22.62 12.73 7.48
C PHE A 145 23.09 13.81 6.51
N ASN A 146 23.23 15.01 7.07
CA ASN A 146 24.01 16.11 6.50
C ASN A 146 23.63 16.49 5.06
N ASP A 147 22.32 16.66 4.88
CA ASP A 147 21.74 17.31 3.71
C ASP A 147 21.88 18.85 3.84
N TYR A 148 23.13 19.27 4.04
CA TYR A 148 23.63 20.65 4.12
C TYR A 148 25.16 20.62 3.94
N ASP A 149 25.76 21.77 3.64
CA ASP A 149 27.22 21.89 3.53
C ASP A 149 27.88 21.87 4.92
N GLU A 150 28.69 20.84 5.17
CA GLU A 150 29.57 20.73 6.33
C GLU A 150 30.82 19.93 5.93
N PRO A 151 31.96 20.60 5.67
CA PRO A 151 33.18 19.92 5.26
C PRO A 151 33.96 19.27 6.42
N ASN A 152 33.64 19.58 7.68
CA ASN A 152 34.36 19.07 8.84
C ASN A 152 33.80 17.71 9.29
N LEU A 153 34.51 16.65 8.94
CA LEU A 153 34.06 15.28 9.23
C LEU A 153 34.01 14.96 10.72
N GLN A 154 34.79 15.65 11.58
CA GLN A 154 34.68 15.45 13.03
C GLN A 154 33.34 15.92 13.55
N LYS A 155 32.86 17.11 13.10
CA LYS A 155 31.54 17.60 13.49
C LYS A 155 30.43 16.70 12.99
N GLU A 156 30.55 16.20 11.76
CA GLU A 156 29.60 15.25 11.21
C GLU A 156 29.57 13.97 12.05
N THR A 157 30.75 13.41 12.37
CA THR A 157 30.90 12.18 13.17
C THR A 157 30.34 12.34 14.58
N ASP A 158 30.58 13.48 15.24
CA ASP A 158 30.05 13.78 16.57
C ASP A 158 28.51 13.84 16.55
N PHE A 159 27.94 14.41 15.49
CA PHE A 159 26.49 14.46 15.29
C PHE A 159 25.91 13.06 15.02
N ASP A 160 26.52 12.32 14.09
CA ASP A 160 26.12 10.96 13.72
C ASP A 160 26.11 10.06 14.97
N GLN A 161 27.14 10.14 15.82
CA GLN A 161 27.23 9.39 17.09
C GLN A 161 26.08 9.76 18.05
N LYS A 162 25.75 11.05 18.20
CA LYS A 162 24.66 11.49 19.09
C LYS A 162 23.32 10.89 18.66
N VAL A 163 23.00 10.96 17.37
CA VAL A 163 21.73 10.44 16.83
C VAL A 163 21.68 8.92 16.96
N THR A 164 22.75 8.23 16.61
CA THR A 164 22.82 6.76 16.65
C THR A 164 22.79 6.22 18.07
N ALA A 165 23.46 6.88 19.03
CA ALA A 165 23.39 6.53 20.45
C ALA A 165 21.96 6.67 21.02
N ARG A 166 21.22 7.71 20.63
CA ARG A 166 19.84 7.93 21.07
C ARG A 166 18.90 6.81 20.63
N TYR A 167 19.05 6.33 19.40
CA TYR A 167 18.18 5.31 18.81
C TYR A 167 18.80 3.91 18.79
N LYS A 168 19.85 3.67 19.58
CA LYS A 168 20.52 2.38 19.66
C LYS A 168 19.54 1.24 19.90
N GLY A 169 19.58 0.23 19.04
CA GLY A 169 18.68 -0.93 19.13
C GLY A 169 17.21 -0.66 18.80
N ASN A 170 16.80 0.57 18.49
CA ASN A 170 15.44 0.87 18.08
C ASN A 170 15.16 0.28 16.69
N SER A 171 14.31 -0.74 16.64
CA SER A 171 14.02 -1.42 15.39
C SER A 171 13.39 -0.51 14.33
N THR A 172 12.67 0.56 14.70
CA THR A 172 12.07 1.51 13.74
C THR A 172 13.13 2.15 12.84
N ILE A 173 14.38 2.27 13.29
CA ILE A 173 15.47 2.72 12.44
C ILE A 173 15.95 1.55 11.59
N PHE A 174 15.76 1.65 10.27
CA PHE A 174 16.33 0.72 9.30
C PHE A 174 17.84 0.88 9.28
N GLY A 175 18.33 2.10 9.11
CA GLY A 175 19.76 2.40 9.01
C GLY A 175 20.01 3.88 8.83
N TYR A 176 21.28 4.19 8.56
CA TYR A 176 21.76 5.56 8.40
C TYR A 176 22.47 5.70 7.05
N ASP A 177 22.00 6.65 6.26
CA ASP A 177 22.67 7.09 5.04
C ASP A 177 23.60 8.24 5.43
N LEU A 178 24.90 8.04 5.21
CA LEU A 178 25.95 8.95 5.66
C LEU A 178 25.81 10.34 5.03
N LYS A 179 25.38 10.41 3.75
CA LYS A 179 25.18 11.68 3.06
C LYS A 179 24.38 11.47 1.77
N ASN A 180 23.46 12.40 1.51
CA ASN A 180 22.77 12.50 0.24
C ASN A 180 23.73 12.94 -0.89
N GLU A 181 23.90 12.10 -1.91
CA GLU A 181 24.59 12.41 -3.17
C GLU A 181 25.98 13.08 -3.10
N PRO A 182 26.90 12.67 -2.21
CA PRO A 182 28.25 13.25 -2.17
C PRO A 182 28.96 13.11 -3.52
N GLN A 183 29.57 14.22 -3.96
CA GLN A 183 30.37 14.30 -5.17
C GLN A 183 31.86 14.37 -4.84
N PHE A 184 32.69 14.43 -5.89
CA PHE A 184 34.13 14.60 -5.77
C PHE A 184 34.51 15.82 -4.90
N GLY A 185 33.80 16.93 -5.08
CA GLY A 185 34.01 18.17 -4.33
C GLY A 185 33.58 18.13 -2.87
N ASP A 186 32.80 17.12 -2.45
CA ASP A 186 32.43 16.92 -1.05
C ASP A 186 33.45 16.03 -0.34
N VAL A 187 33.87 14.95 -0.99
CA VAL A 187 34.69 13.90 -0.37
C VAL A 187 36.17 14.24 -0.37
N VAL A 188 36.72 14.65 -1.52
CA VAL A 188 38.18 14.81 -1.68
C VAL A 188 38.73 16.02 -0.91
N PRO A 189 38.07 17.18 -0.82
CA PRO A 189 38.57 18.30 -0.04
C PRO A 189 38.03 18.33 1.40
N ALA A 190 37.34 17.27 1.86
CA ALA A 190 36.82 17.20 3.22
C ALA A 190 37.92 17.39 4.28
N ASP A 191 37.55 17.99 5.41
CA ASP A 191 38.44 18.22 6.53
C ASP A 191 38.36 16.99 7.47
N PHE A 192 39.32 16.08 7.29
CA PHE A 192 39.45 14.85 8.07
C PHE A 192 39.98 15.12 9.49
N PRO A 193 39.65 14.27 10.47
CA PRO A 193 40.26 14.33 11.80
C PRO A 193 41.79 14.24 11.74
N SER A 194 42.45 14.85 12.72
CA SER A 194 43.91 14.84 12.81
C SER A 194 44.46 13.41 12.89
N GLY A 195 45.55 13.14 12.16
CA GLY A 195 46.19 11.82 12.12
C GLY A 195 45.63 10.85 11.06
N VAL A 196 44.54 11.19 10.37
CA VAL A 196 44.03 10.40 9.25
C VAL A 196 44.86 10.70 7.99
N VAL A 197 45.56 9.70 7.48
CA VAL A 197 46.28 9.78 6.19
C VAL A 197 45.29 9.50 5.07
N VAL A 198 45.11 10.46 4.17
CA VAL A 198 44.14 10.42 3.08
C VAL A 198 44.88 10.46 1.74
N PRO A 199 44.77 9.43 0.87
CA PRO A 199 45.62 9.29 -0.30
C PRO A 199 45.67 10.52 -1.21
N LEU A 200 44.53 11.12 -1.57
CA LEU A 200 44.47 12.30 -2.45
C LEU A 200 44.77 13.63 -1.74
N GLN A 201 45.14 13.59 -0.46
CA GLN A 201 45.51 14.75 0.34
C GLN A 201 46.96 14.67 0.83
N ASP A 202 47.74 13.74 0.27
CA ASP A 202 49.11 13.44 0.65
C ASP A 202 50.07 13.73 -0.53
N GLN A 203 51.30 14.15 -0.22
CA GLN A 203 52.32 14.43 -1.23
C GLN A 203 52.68 13.18 -2.05
N ALA A 204 52.62 11.99 -1.45
CA ALA A 204 52.95 10.73 -2.11
C ALA A 204 52.08 10.47 -3.36
N PHE A 205 50.82 10.93 -3.35
CA PHE A 205 49.94 10.84 -4.51
C PHE A 205 50.50 11.62 -5.71
N ILE A 206 50.93 12.87 -5.49
CA ILE A 206 51.50 13.69 -6.56
C ILE A 206 52.80 13.07 -7.08
N THR A 207 53.66 12.58 -6.20
CA THR A 207 54.90 11.91 -6.58
C THR A 207 54.63 10.67 -7.45
N SER A 208 53.56 9.92 -7.14
CA SER A 208 53.21 8.68 -7.85
C SER A 208 52.55 8.88 -9.22
N LEU A 209 51.78 9.97 -9.41
CA LEU A 209 50.93 10.17 -10.59
C LEU A 209 51.31 11.39 -11.44
N GLY A 210 52.31 12.15 -10.97
CA GLY A 210 52.84 13.34 -11.62
C GLY A 210 52.01 14.59 -11.31
N GLU A 211 52.71 15.73 -11.20
CA GLU A 211 52.08 17.03 -11.04
C GLU A 211 51.35 17.44 -12.34
N ARG A 212 50.13 17.98 -12.20
CA ARG A 212 49.32 18.59 -13.27
C ARG A 212 49.29 20.11 -13.18
N MET A 213 49.41 20.65 -11.97
CA MET A 213 49.50 22.08 -11.71
C MET A 213 50.49 22.32 -10.56
N SER A 214 51.47 23.18 -10.80
CA SER A 214 52.41 23.63 -9.76
C SER A 214 51.70 24.45 -8.69
N MET A 215 52.34 24.58 -7.52
CA MET A 215 51.82 25.38 -6.40
C MET A 215 51.49 26.83 -6.81
N ASP A 216 52.32 27.46 -7.63
CA ASP A 216 52.14 28.85 -8.06
C ASP A 216 51.01 28.99 -9.10
N GLU A 217 50.86 28.01 -9.98
CA GLU A 217 49.70 27.94 -10.88
C GLU A 217 48.40 27.75 -10.11
N VAL A 218 48.39 26.93 -9.05
CA VAL A 218 47.22 26.76 -8.19
C VAL A 218 46.89 28.06 -7.45
N LYS A 219 47.90 28.73 -6.88
CA LYS A 219 47.73 30.05 -6.24
C LYS A 219 47.17 31.10 -7.19
N THR A 220 47.60 31.08 -8.44
CA THR A 220 47.07 31.98 -9.47
C THR A 220 45.65 31.59 -9.84
N TRP A 221 45.40 30.30 -10.13
CA TRP A 221 44.10 29.79 -10.57
C TRP A 221 43.01 30.02 -9.52
N ARG A 222 43.30 29.83 -8.22
CA ARG A 222 42.34 30.07 -7.12
C ARG A 222 41.87 31.53 -7.00
N THR A 223 42.54 32.48 -7.67
CA THR A 223 42.07 33.88 -7.72
C THR A 223 41.05 34.13 -8.83
N THR A 224 41.04 33.29 -9.87
CA THR A 224 40.10 33.35 -11.00
C THR A 224 38.69 32.91 -10.60
N SER A 225 37.68 33.33 -11.36
CA SER A 225 36.29 32.90 -11.12
C SER A 225 36.12 31.38 -11.20
N GLN A 226 36.79 30.73 -12.15
CA GLN A 226 36.74 29.27 -12.31
C GLN A 226 37.43 28.56 -11.14
N GLY A 227 38.61 29.01 -10.71
CA GLY A 227 39.29 28.40 -9.57
C GLY A 227 38.49 28.57 -8.27
N LYS A 228 37.86 29.72 -8.05
CA LYS A 228 36.99 29.98 -6.87
C LYS A 228 35.76 29.07 -6.82
N SER A 229 35.21 28.67 -7.96
CA SER A 229 34.08 27.75 -8.01
C SER A 229 34.48 26.28 -7.81
N VAL A 230 35.76 25.95 -7.91
CA VAL A 230 36.27 24.58 -7.80
C VAL A 230 36.99 24.35 -6.48
N ILE A 231 37.93 25.21 -6.13
CA ILE A 231 38.79 25.08 -4.94
C ILE A 231 38.12 25.84 -3.78
N PRO A 232 37.71 25.14 -2.71
CA PRO A 232 37.11 25.79 -1.55
C PRO A 232 38.05 26.81 -0.93
N ALA A 233 37.53 28.02 -0.67
CA ALA A 233 38.33 29.13 -0.14
C ALA A 233 38.98 28.81 1.22
N ARG A 234 38.38 27.91 2.01
CA ARG A 234 38.87 27.45 3.32
C ARG A 234 40.18 26.65 3.24
N LEU A 235 40.54 26.09 2.08
CA LEU A 235 41.76 25.31 1.94
C LEU A 235 42.99 26.22 2.00
N ASN A 236 43.95 25.84 2.85
CA ASN A 236 45.29 26.42 2.81
C ASN A 236 46.00 26.06 1.49
N ASP A 237 47.13 26.70 1.20
CA ASP A 237 47.81 26.53 -0.11
C ASP A 237 48.20 25.09 -0.41
N GLN A 238 48.71 24.35 0.58
CA GLN A 238 49.10 22.95 0.39
C GLN A 238 47.90 22.05 0.07
N ARG A 239 46.80 22.23 0.80
CA ARG A 239 45.55 21.50 0.57
C ARG A 239 44.90 21.86 -0.77
N ALA A 240 44.92 23.14 -1.12
CA ALA A 240 44.44 23.60 -2.41
C ALA A 240 45.26 22.99 -3.56
N TYR A 241 46.57 22.88 -3.38
CA TYR A 241 47.47 22.25 -4.33
C TYR A 241 47.17 20.76 -4.57
N PHE A 242 47.01 19.97 -3.50
CA PHE A 242 46.63 18.56 -3.64
C PHE A 242 45.27 18.39 -4.30
N TYR A 243 44.27 19.15 -3.85
CA TYR A 243 42.93 19.07 -4.41
C TYR A 243 42.88 19.49 -5.88
N ALA A 244 43.57 20.56 -6.28
CA ALA A 244 43.62 21.02 -7.66
C ALA A 244 44.20 19.95 -8.60
N ASN A 245 45.30 19.31 -8.19
CA ASN A 245 45.91 18.22 -8.95
C ASN A 245 45.00 16.99 -9.04
N ALA A 246 44.38 16.57 -7.92
CA ALA A 246 43.41 15.47 -7.93
C ALA A 246 42.20 15.78 -8.81
N TYR A 247 41.71 17.02 -8.77
CA TYR A 247 40.61 17.49 -9.62
C TYR A 247 40.97 17.46 -11.11
N LYS A 248 42.19 17.88 -11.48
CA LYS A 248 42.66 17.79 -12.88
C LYS A 248 42.73 16.35 -13.37
N MET A 249 43.28 15.43 -12.57
CA MET A 249 43.30 14.00 -12.93
C MET A 249 41.89 13.42 -13.02
N TRP A 250 40.98 13.82 -12.14
CA TRP A 250 39.56 13.44 -12.22
C TRP A 250 38.92 13.89 -13.54
N GLN A 251 39.18 15.13 -13.97
CA GLN A 251 38.70 15.64 -15.26
C GLN A 251 39.28 14.86 -16.45
N GLU A 252 40.58 14.55 -16.42
CA GLU A 252 41.25 13.75 -17.46
C GLU A 252 40.63 12.33 -17.54
N PHE A 253 40.44 11.67 -16.39
CA PHE A 253 39.78 10.37 -16.32
C PHE A 253 38.35 10.40 -16.88
N LEU A 254 37.55 11.40 -16.49
CA LEU A 254 36.18 11.54 -16.99
C LEU A 254 36.15 11.80 -18.51
N ALA A 255 37.09 12.58 -19.03
CA ALA A 255 37.20 12.83 -20.47
C ALA A 255 37.53 11.53 -21.23
N ASP A 256 38.49 10.75 -20.75
CA ASP A 256 38.83 9.44 -21.31
C ASP A 256 37.66 8.46 -21.26
N SER A 257 37.00 8.35 -20.10
CA SER A 257 35.82 7.49 -19.94
C SER A 257 34.71 7.88 -20.90
N SER A 258 34.44 9.18 -21.04
CA SER A 258 33.39 9.68 -21.92
C SER A 258 33.71 9.41 -23.38
N ALA A 259 34.94 9.67 -23.81
CA ALA A 259 35.41 9.37 -25.17
C ALA A 259 35.29 7.87 -25.48
N TRP A 260 35.64 7.01 -24.52
CA TRP A 260 35.49 5.57 -24.68
C TRP A 260 34.02 5.16 -24.83
N VAL A 261 33.14 5.62 -23.93
CA VAL A 261 31.71 5.28 -23.95
C VAL A 261 31.04 5.68 -25.27
N LEU A 262 31.39 6.86 -25.82
CA LEU A 262 30.85 7.33 -27.11
C LEU A 262 31.15 6.37 -28.28
N THR A 263 32.20 5.55 -28.18
CA THR A 263 32.57 4.57 -29.21
C THR A 263 32.01 3.17 -28.97
N LYS A 264 31.32 2.93 -27.84
CA LYS A 264 30.89 1.60 -27.40
C LYS A 264 29.38 1.57 -27.13
N SER A 265 28.61 1.12 -28.12
CA SER A 265 27.15 1.00 -28.00
C SER A 265 26.73 0.17 -26.78
N GLY A 266 25.80 0.70 -25.99
CA GLY A 266 25.23 0.03 -24.81
C GLY A 266 26.15 -0.07 -23.58
N LYS A 267 27.35 0.52 -23.63
CA LYS A 267 28.30 0.57 -22.50
C LYS A 267 28.21 1.89 -21.75
N ASN A 268 28.69 1.89 -20.51
CA ASN A 268 28.75 3.08 -19.65
C ASN A 268 30.11 3.20 -18.94
N SER A 269 30.29 4.26 -18.14
CA SER A 269 31.55 4.54 -17.45
C SER A 269 31.98 3.44 -16.47
N LEU A 270 31.07 2.62 -15.95
CA LEU A 270 31.41 1.48 -15.10
C LEU A 270 32.04 0.36 -15.93
N ASP A 271 31.57 0.14 -17.15
CA ASP A 271 32.19 -0.80 -18.09
C ASP A 271 33.57 -0.33 -18.53
N TYR A 272 33.79 0.99 -18.64
CA TYR A 272 35.13 1.53 -18.91
C TYR A 272 36.10 1.18 -17.77
N ILE A 273 35.70 1.37 -16.51
CA ILE A 273 36.50 1.01 -15.32
C ILE A 273 36.84 -0.49 -15.32
N ASP A 274 35.90 -1.35 -15.73
CA ASP A 274 36.15 -2.79 -15.83
C ASP A 274 37.01 -3.18 -17.04
N SER A 275 37.19 -2.27 -18.00
CA SER A 275 37.91 -2.55 -19.24
C SER A 275 39.44 -2.39 -19.07
N PRO A 276 40.25 -3.13 -19.84
CA PRO A 276 41.70 -2.92 -19.89
C PRO A 276 42.11 -1.50 -20.29
N ASP A 277 41.27 -0.79 -21.05
CA ASP A 277 41.53 0.57 -21.54
C ASP A 277 41.59 1.62 -20.40
N SER A 278 41.07 1.29 -19.22
CA SER A 278 41.21 2.12 -18.01
C SER A 278 42.51 1.87 -17.24
N GLY A 279 43.35 0.93 -17.68
CA GLY A 279 44.53 0.47 -16.92
C GLY A 279 45.51 1.59 -16.53
N LYS A 280 45.67 2.62 -17.36
CA LYS A 280 46.49 3.81 -17.06
C LYS A 280 45.99 4.61 -15.84
N TRP A 281 44.71 4.49 -15.52
CA TRP A 281 44.07 5.17 -14.39
C TRP A 281 44.08 4.35 -13.11
N LYS A 282 44.60 3.12 -13.12
CA LYS A 282 44.54 2.21 -11.97
C LYS A 282 45.07 2.85 -10.68
N VAL A 283 46.25 3.46 -10.72
CA VAL A 283 46.88 4.07 -9.53
C VAL A 283 46.02 5.24 -9.00
N PHE A 284 45.43 6.04 -9.90
CA PHE A 284 44.53 7.13 -9.52
C PHE A 284 43.22 6.59 -8.92
N LEU A 285 42.60 5.58 -9.54
CA LEU A 285 41.37 4.95 -9.06
C LEU A 285 41.58 4.25 -7.71
N ASP A 286 42.74 3.64 -7.48
CA ASP A 286 43.10 3.03 -6.19
C ASP A 286 43.25 4.12 -5.10
N ALA A 287 43.91 5.25 -5.39
CA ALA A 287 44.04 6.39 -4.47
C ALA A 287 42.69 7.06 -4.19
N LEU A 288 41.84 7.18 -5.21
CA LEU A 288 40.50 7.72 -5.10
C LEU A 288 39.61 6.80 -4.25
N SER A 289 39.61 5.49 -4.51
CA SER A 289 38.92 4.50 -3.67
C SER A 289 39.44 4.51 -2.24
N GLY A 290 40.76 4.66 -2.02
CA GLY A 290 41.32 4.78 -0.67
C GLY A 290 40.84 6.05 0.06
N THR A 291 40.69 7.17 -0.66
CA THR A 291 40.15 8.42 -0.13
C THR A 291 38.67 8.29 0.23
N VAL A 292 37.85 7.69 -0.65
CA VAL A 292 36.45 7.35 -0.35
C VAL A 292 36.37 6.39 0.85
N GLY A 293 37.27 5.41 0.93
CA GLY A 293 37.38 4.48 2.05
C GLY A 293 37.62 5.20 3.38
N LYS A 294 38.53 6.18 3.42
CA LYS A 294 38.74 7.00 4.63
C LYS A 294 37.54 7.85 5.00
N TYR A 295 36.82 8.39 4.00
CA TYR A 295 35.59 9.13 4.25
C TYR A 295 34.53 8.24 4.90
N ILE A 296 34.31 7.04 4.34
CA ILE A 296 33.39 6.05 4.91
C ILE A 296 33.83 5.64 6.31
N GLU A 297 35.12 5.32 6.51
CA GLU A 297 35.68 4.86 7.78
C GLU A 297 35.41 5.86 8.92
N VAL A 298 35.69 7.15 8.70
CA VAL A 298 35.48 8.19 9.72
C VAL A 298 34.01 8.33 10.08
N ARG A 299 33.14 8.50 9.07
CA ARG A 299 31.69 8.69 9.28
C ARG A 299 31.02 7.45 9.88
N GLN A 300 31.35 6.26 9.37
CA GLN A 300 30.85 4.99 9.90
C GLN A 300 31.38 4.73 11.32
N GLY A 301 32.60 5.19 11.64
CA GLY A 301 33.17 5.12 12.99
C GLY A 301 32.29 5.80 14.03
N GLY A 302 31.82 7.03 13.76
CA GLY A 302 30.90 7.75 14.65
C GLY A 302 29.58 7.03 14.85
N ILE A 303 28.98 6.57 13.74
CA ILE A 303 27.73 5.79 13.77
C ILE A 303 27.89 4.52 14.63
N ARG A 304 28.96 3.76 14.42
CA ARG A 304 29.22 2.52 15.16
C ARG A 304 29.61 2.76 16.61
N ALA A 305 30.17 3.93 16.94
CA ALA A 305 30.41 4.32 18.33
C ALA A 305 29.10 4.56 19.10
N GLY A 306 28.04 5.03 18.43
CA GLY A 306 26.71 5.15 19.01
C GLY A 306 25.96 3.81 19.06
N ASP A 307 25.93 3.07 17.95
CA ASP A 307 25.38 1.71 17.86
C ASP A 307 26.23 0.84 16.92
N ALA A 308 27.01 -0.09 17.48
CA ALA A 308 27.87 -0.99 16.74
C ALA A 308 27.13 -1.90 15.74
N SER A 309 25.81 -2.03 15.87
CA SER A 309 24.94 -2.83 15.00
C SER A 309 24.14 -1.99 13.99
N ALA A 310 24.40 -0.68 13.90
CA ALA A 310 23.73 0.19 12.95
C ALA A 310 24.11 -0.15 11.50
N MET A 311 23.10 -0.24 10.63
CA MET A 311 23.32 -0.40 9.19
C MET A 311 23.67 0.94 8.55
N THR A 312 24.62 0.94 7.64
CA THR A 312 25.10 2.16 6.96
C THR A 312 25.12 2.03 5.45
N THR A 313 24.82 3.12 4.76
CA THR A 313 24.95 3.29 3.29
C THR A 313 25.40 4.71 2.95
N ILE A 314 25.65 4.97 1.66
CA ILE A 314 25.73 6.32 1.09
C ILE A 314 24.80 6.36 -0.12
N GLY A 315 23.90 7.35 -0.17
CA GLY A 315 23.02 7.62 -1.31
C GLY A 315 23.79 8.18 -2.52
N TRP A 316 24.53 7.33 -3.26
CA TRP A 316 25.38 7.78 -4.37
C TRP A 316 24.59 8.12 -5.64
N SER A 317 24.71 9.34 -6.17
CA SER A 317 24.41 9.64 -7.59
C SER A 317 25.66 9.57 -8.48
N ASN A 318 26.85 9.72 -7.90
CA ASN A 318 28.12 9.50 -8.58
C ASN A 318 28.39 8.00 -8.76
N ILE A 319 28.10 7.50 -9.96
CA ILE A 319 28.19 6.07 -10.29
C ILE A 319 29.62 5.50 -10.14
N ILE A 320 30.64 6.32 -10.37
CA ILE A 320 32.04 5.91 -10.27
C ILE A 320 32.39 5.69 -8.80
N PHE A 321 31.96 6.57 -7.91
CA PHE A 321 32.16 6.41 -6.46
C PHE A 321 31.34 5.23 -5.92
N ALA A 322 30.11 5.05 -6.40
CA ALA A 322 29.26 3.90 -6.02
C ALA A 322 29.93 2.55 -6.33
N LYS A 323 30.68 2.44 -7.44
CA LYS A 323 31.38 1.21 -7.84
C LYS A 323 32.65 0.92 -7.03
N MET A 324 33.23 1.91 -6.35
CA MET A 324 34.54 1.74 -5.72
C MET A 324 34.52 0.62 -4.68
N PRO A 325 35.59 -0.21 -4.61
CA PRO A 325 35.70 -1.30 -3.64
C PRO A 325 35.56 -0.86 -2.18
N ALA A 326 35.85 0.41 -1.87
CA ALA A 326 35.65 0.99 -0.54
C ALA A 326 34.23 0.79 0.01
N ASN A 327 33.21 0.76 -0.86
CA ASN A 327 31.82 0.57 -0.46
C ASN A 327 31.51 -0.83 0.09
N ASN A 328 32.40 -1.82 -0.07
CA ASN A 328 32.21 -3.15 0.57
C ASN A 328 32.16 -3.06 2.12
N THR A 329 32.67 -1.97 2.69
CA THR A 329 32.62 -1.70 4.14
C THR A 329 31.26 -1.18 4.62
N LEU A 330 30.42 -0.65 3.71
CA LEU A 330 29.05 -0.28 4.01
C LEU A 330 28.20 -1.53 4.22
N THR A 331 27.09 -1.40 4.94
CA THR A 331 26.18 -2.54 5.15
C THR A 331 25.47 -2.91 3.86
N PHE A 332 25.10 -1.91 3.05
CA PHE A 332 24.54 -2.07 1.72
C PHE A 332 25.01 -0.93 0.83
N VAL A 333 24.94 -1.14 -0.48
CA VAL A 333 25.34 -0.16 -1.49
C VAL A 333 24.08 0.43 -2.12
N SER A 334 23.99 1.74 -2.11
CA SER A 334 22.87 2.50 -2.66
C SER A 334 23.28 3.27 -3.91
N LEU A 335 22.34 3.40 -4.84
CA LEU A 335 22.49 4.19 -6.06
C LEU A 335 21.24 5.05 -6.30
N HIS A 336 21.44 6.27 -6.77
CA HIS A 336 20.38 7.19 -7.22
C HIS A 336 20.44 7.31 -8.73
N ARG A 337 19.30 7.17 -9.42
CA ARG A 337 19.20 7.35 -10.87
C ARG A 337 17.91 8.03 -11.27
N PHE A 338 18.08 9.19 -11.92
CA PHE A 338 17.02 9.90 -12.61
C PHE A 338 17.31 9.89 -14.11
N VAL A 339 16.34 9.43 -14.88
CA VAL A 339 16.38 9.38 -16.34
C VAL A 339 15.03 9.85 -16.87
N SER A 340 15.03 10.42 -18.07
CA SER A 340 13.79 10.74 -18.76
C SER A 340 13.01 9.47 -19.12
N GLU A 341 11.71 9.62 -19.29
CA GLU A 341 10.85 8.55 -19.80
C GLU A 341 11.31 8.10 -21.20
N GLY A 342 11.35 6.79 -21.39
CA GLY A 342 11.87 6.17 -22.61
C GLY A 342 12.63 4.88 -22.30
N ILE A 343 12.52 3.90 -23.19
CA ILE A 343 13.17 2.59 -23.02
C ILE A 343 14.70 2.71 -22.94
N GLY A 344 15.30 3.69 -23.63
CA GLY A 344 16.74 3.97 -23.55
C GLY A 344 17.16 4.41 -22.14
N GLY A 345 16.37 5.29 -21.51
CA GLY A 345 16.60 5.72 -20.12
C GLY A 345 16.46 4.55 -19.15
N LEU A 346 15.40 3.76 -19.28
CA LEU A 346 15.18 2.56 -18.47
C LEU A 346 16.34 1.56 -18.59
N ASN A 347 16.76 1.24 -19.81
CA ASN A 347 17.88 0.33 -20.08
C ASN A 347 19.20 0.88 -19.53
N THR A 348 19.40 2.21 -19.55
CA THR A 348 20.59 2.83 -18.95
C THR A 348 20.65 2.55 -17.45
N THR A 349 19.52 2.72 -16.74
CA THR A 349 19.43 2.41 -15.30
C THR A 349 19.66 0.91 -15.04
N ILE A 350 19.02 0.03 -15.81
CA ILE A 350 19.19 -1.42 -15.70
C ILE A 350 20.66 -1.85 -15.89
N ASN A 351 21.31 -1.38 -16.97
CA ASN A 351 22.69 -1.76 -17.28
C ASN A 351 23.67 -1.29 -16.19
N LEU A 352 23.46 -0.09 -15.63
CA LEU A 352 24.25 0.41 -14.50
C LEU A 352 24.09 -0.46 -13.26
N LEU A 353 22.85 -0.83 -12.92
CA LEU A 353 22.54 -1.69 -11.77
C LEU A 353 23.13 -3.09 -11.93
N GLU A 354 23.06 -3.68 -13.13
CA GLU A 354 23.67 -4.99 -13.40
C GLU A 354 25.19 -4.96 -13.28
N ASN A 355 25.85 -3.90 -13.77
CA ASN A 355 27.30 -3.74 -13.60
C ASN A 355 27.65 -3.55 -12.11
N LEU A 356 26.95 -2.67 -11.42
CA LEU A 356 27.19 -2.39 -10.00
C LEU A 356 27.04 -3.65 -9.16
N LYS A 357 25.98 -4.44 -9.39
CA LYS A 357 25.72 -5.69 -8.68
C LYS A 357 26.84 -6.73 -8.83
N LYS A 358 27.53 -6.77 -9.97
CA LYS A 358 28.71 -7.65 -10.15
C LYS A 358 29.88 -7.26 -9.24
N SER A 359 29.96 -5.98 -8.87
CA SER A 359 31.02 -5.45 -8.01
C SER A 359 30.78 -5.73 -6.53
N PHE A 360 29.54 -6.02 -6.13
CA PHE A 360 29.14 -6.22 -4.74
C PHE A 360 28.36 -7.53 -4.55
N THR A 361 29.11 -8.62 -4.35
CA THR A 361 28.55 -9.97 -4.19
C THR A 361 28.26 -10.36 -2.74
N ALA A 362 28.72 -9.54 -1.78
CA ALA A 362 28.51 -9.76 -0.34
C ALA A 362 27.55 -8.75 0.30
N ASN A 363 27.26 -7.63 -0.37
CA ASN A 363 26.43 -6.55 0.14
C ASN A 363 25.08 -6.53 -0.60
N PRO A 364 23.97 -6.19 0.08
CA PRO A 364 22.73 -5.83 -0.60
C PRO A 364 22.94 -4.60 -1.49
N VAL A 365 22.30 -4.58 -2.65
CA VAL A 365 22.30 -3.43 -3.58
C VAL A 365 20.88 -2.87 -3.68
N VAL A 366 20.75 -1.56 -3.46
CA VAL A 366 19.46 -0.84 -3.38
C VAL A 366 19.47 0.32 -4.38
N LEU A 367 18.39 0.49 -5.14
CA LEU A 367 18.16 1.72 -5.91
C LEU A 367 17.46 2.72 -4.98
N GLU A 368 18.22 3.52 -4.25
CA GLU A 368 17.76 4.37 -3.14
C GLU A 368 17.06 5.67 -3.59
N GLU A 369 17.24 6.05 -4.85
CA GLU A 369 16.38 7.03 -5.50
C GLU A 369 16.17 6.69 -6.97
N PHE A 370 14.90 6.66 -7.37
CA PHE A 370 14.52 6.69 -8.77
C PHE A 370 13.11 7.27 -8.94
N GLY A 371 12.81 7.73 -10.14
CA GLY A 371 11.46 8.13 -10.51
C GLY A 371 11.39 8.61 -11.94
N TYR A 372 10.17 8.67 -12.46
CA TYR A 372 9.86 9.28 -13.75
C TYR A 372 8.90 10.45 -13.52
N SER A 373 9.23 11.62 -14.05
CA SER A 373 8.48 12.84 -13.75
C SER A 373 7.25 12.96 -14.64
N ASN A 374 6.17 13.50 -14.09
CA ASN A 374 5.00 13.93 -14.87
C ASN A 374 5.16 15.32 -15.50
N GLY A 375 6.32 15.96 -15.32
CA GLY A 375 6.68 17.22 -15.93
C GLY A 375 7.98 17.11 -16.73
N ARG A 376 8.05 17.84 -17.84
CA ARG A 376 9.28 18.04 -18.62
C ARG A 376 9.89 19.42 -18.38
N SER A 377 11.14 19.60 -18.78
CA SER A 377 11.87 20.88 -18.66
C SER A 377 11.24 22.01 -19.48
N ASP A 378 10.49 21.68 -20.54
CA ASP A 378 9.73 22.63 -21.36
C ASP A 378 8.33 22.93 -20.79
N ASN A 379 8.06 22.50 -19.55
CA ASN A 379 6.76 22.57 -18.86
C ASN A 379 5.62 21.73 -19.45
N SER A 380 5.88 20.91 -20.48
CA SER A 380 4.90 19.93 -20.94
C SER A 380 4.69 18.83 -19.90
N LYS A 381 3.54 18.15 -19.97
CA LYS A 381 3.15 17.06 -19.05
C LYS A 381 3.40 15.70 -19.68
N VAL A 382 3.73 14.72 -18.84
CA VAL A 382 3.87 13.30 -19.21
C VAL A 382 2.72 12.53 -18.57
N ASP A 383 2.09 11.64 -19.33
CA ASP A 383 0.99 10.78 -18.86
C ASP A 383 1.41 10.01 -17.58
N PRO A 384 0.70 10.20 -16.46
CA PRO A 384 0.96 9.46 -15.22
C PRO A 384 0.88 7.94 -15.34
N ASN A 385 0.08 7.40 -16.27
CA ASN A 385 0.03 5.95 -16.53
C ASN A 385 1.31 5.44 -17.18
N LEU A 386 1.92 6.25 -18.06
CA LEU A 386 3.19 5.92 -18.70
C LEU A 386 4.33 5.92 -17.68
N THR A 387 4.44 6.95 -16.84
CA THR A 387 5.48 7.01 -15.80
C THR A 387 5.27 5.89 -14.77
N ALA A 388 4.03 5.58 -14.39
CA ALA A 388 3.73 4.44 -13.52
C ALA A 388 4.18 3.11 -14.14
N SER A 389 4.08 2.96 -15.46
CA SER A 389 4.58 1.78 -16.16
C SER A 389 6.10 1.61 -16.01
N TYR A 390 6.87 2.68 -16.19
CA TYR A 390 8.33 2.63 -16.01
C TYR A 390 8.73 2.31 -14.57
N GLU A 391 8.06 2.90 -13.59
CA GLU A 391 8.36 2.66 -12.18
C GLU A 391 7.99 1.24 -11.75
N THR A 392 6.84 0.75 -12.20
CA THR A 392 6.41 -0.64 -11.96
C THR A 392 7.38 -1.64 -12.59
N ALA A 393 7.82 -1.38 -13.83
CA ALA A 393 8.81 -2.22 -14.50
C ALA A 393 10.14 -2.27 -13.72
N LEU A 394 10.60 -1.14 -13.17
CA LEU A 394 11.80 -1.10 -12.33
C LEU A 394 11.64 -1.87 -11.03
N TRP A 395 10.55 -1.69 -10.28
CA TRP A 395 10.31 -2.47 -9.05
C TRP A 395 10.27 -3.97 -9.33
N LEU A 396 9.54 -4.39 -10.37
CA LEU A 396 9.46 -5.79 -10.79
C LEU A 396 10.82 -6.33 -11.21
N TYR A 397 11.62 -5.56 -11.96
CA TYR A 397 12.97 -5.93 -12.36
C TYR A 397 13.91 -6.06 -11.16
N LEU A 398 13.92 -5.08 -10.25
CA LEU A 398 14.76 -5.10 -9.05
C LEU A 398 14.46 -6.35 -8.21
N TYR A 399 13.18 -6.61 -7.97
CA TYR A 399 12.74 -7.77 -7.23
C TYR A 399 13.08 -9.08 -7.97
N SER A 400 12.80 -9.19 -9.28
CA SER A 400 13.05 -10.41 -10.07
C SER A 400 14.53 -10.75 -10.22
N LYS A 401 15.40 -9.74 -10.24
CA LYS A 401 16.85 -9.90 -10.36
C LYS A 401 17.53 -10.01 -8.99
N GLY A 402 16.77 -9.99 -7.89
CA GLY A 402 17.28 -10.20 -6.54
C GLY A 402 18.11 -9.03 -6.01
N PHE A 403 17.78 -7.79 -6.40
CA PHE A 403 18.21 -6.60 -5.68
C PHE A 403 17.49 -6.53 -4.33
N ALA A 404 17.99 -5.72 -3.41
CA ALA A 404 17.49 -5.69 -2.04
C ALA A 404 16.36 -4.68 -1.82
N GLY A 405 16.12 -3.78 -2.77
CA GLY A 405 15.01 -2.83 -2.72
C GLY A 405 15.11 -1.69 -3.73
N GLY A 406 14.06 -0.88 -3.76
CA GLY A 406 13.97 0.32 -4.59
C GLY A 406 13.14 1.40 -3.90
N PHE A 407 13.64 2.63 -3.89
CA PHE A 407 13.06 3.77 -3.21
C PHE A 407 12.57 4.79 -4.24
N LYS A 408 11.27 5.04 -4.21
CA LYS A 408 10.65 6.04 -5.05
C LYS A 408 11.02 7.43 -4.57
N TRP A 409 11.61 8.21 -5.47
CA TRP A 409 11.61 9.67 -5.38
C TRP A 409 10.33 10.15 -6.07
N GLN A 410 9.36 10.69 -5.34
CA GLN A 410 9.28 10.90 -3.89
C GLN A 410 7.83 10.65 -3.41
N LEU A 411 7.54 10.75 -2.11
CA LEU A 411 6.19 10.50 -1.61
C LEU A 411 5.19 11.55 -2.12
N THR A 412 5.53 12.83 -2.01
CA THR A 412 4.71 13.98 -2.39
C THR A 412 5.36 14.76 -3.51
N ASN A 413 4.58 15.43 -4.35
CA ASN A 413 5.11 16.45 -5.26
C ASN A 413 5.77 17.62 -4.48
N PHE A 414 6.61 18.39 -5.17
CA PHE A 414 7.23 19.61 -4.64
C PHE A 414 6.69 20.84 -5.36
N THR A 415 5.50 21.32 -4.96
CA THR A 415 4.82 22.42 -5.66
C THR A 415 5.58 23.75 -5.67
N LEU A 416 6.42 23.98 -4.65
CA LEU A 416 7.19 25.22 -4.50
C LEU A 416 8.59 25.17 -5.12
N GLY A 417 8.97 24.05 -5.75
CA GLY A 417 10.27 23.94 -6.38
C GLY A 417 10.38 24.73 -7.68
N PHE A 418 11.60 25.02 -8.10
CA PHE A 418 11.85 25.83 -9.30
C PHE A 418 11.92 25.01 -10.60
N ASN A 419 11.96 23.68 -10.49
CA ASN A 419 12.17 22.77 -11.61
C ASN A 419 10.92 21.89 -11.81
N ASN A 420 10.21 22.08 -12.94
CA ASN A 420 9.01 21.30 -13.25
C ASN A 420 9.27 19.78 -13.29
N VAL A 421 10.47 19.32 -13.65
CA VAL A 421 10.81 17.89 -13.62
C VAL A 421 10.84 17.40 -12.18
N GLU A 422 11.60 18.05 -11.29
CA GLU A 422 11.75 17.64 -9.88
C GLU A 422 10.43 17.72 -9.10
N ASN A 423 9.61 18.72 -9.43
CA ASN A 423 8.34 18.99 -8.75
C ASN A 423 7.32 17.86 -8.92
N ASN A 424 7.39 17.10 -10.02
CA ASN A 424 6.31 16.20 -10.46
C ASN A 424 6.63 14.70 -10.31
N TYR A 425 7.62 14.36 -9.48
CA TYR A 425 8.00 12.97 -9.17
C TYR A 425 7.13 12.27 -8.12
N GLY A 426 6.25 12.97 -7.41
CA GLY A 426 5.52 12.42 -6.25
C GLY A 426 4.70 11.15 -6.56
N LEU A 427 4.48 10.30 -5.56
CA LEU A 427 3.40 9.30 -5.56
C LEU A 427 2.04 9.95 -5.32
N LEU A 428 2.04 11.07 -4.59
CA LEU A 428 0.90 11.93 -4.35
C LEU A 428 1.04 13.20 -5.17
N ASP A 429 -0.08 13.68 -5.71
CA ASP A 429 -0.14 14.92 -6.47
C ASP A 429 -0.12 16.18 -5.58
N ASP A 430 -0.29 17.34 -6.21
CA ASP A 430 -0.26 18.66 -5.55
C ASP A 430 -1.42 18.84 -4.55
N THR A 431 -2.45 18.01 -4.64
CA THR A 431 -3.61 17.97 -3.74
C THR A 431 -3.57 16.79 -2.78
N THR A 432 -2.41 16.12 -2.68
CA THR A 432 -2.15 14.93 -1.86
C THR A 432 -2.96 13.69 -2.27
N GLN A 433 -3.50 13.65 -3.48
CA GLN A 433 -4.23 12.50 -3.99
C GLN A 433 -3.28 11.46 -4.64
N PRO A 434 -3.59 10.15 -4.52
CA PRO A 434 -2.80 9.08 -5.15
C PRO A 434 -2.70 9.21 -6.67
N LYS A 435 -1.47 9.14 -7.21
CA LYS A 435 -1.19 9.03 -8.64
C LYS A 435 -1.18 7.57 -9.10
N PRO A 436 -1.25 7.26 -10.41
CA PRO A 436 -1.17 5.88 -10.91
C PRO A 436 0.01 5.04 -10.38
N ALA A 437 1.18 5.65 -10.17
CA ALA A 437 2.34 4.97 -9.60
C ALA A 437 2.11 4.47 -8.15
N TYR A 438 1.35 5.23 -7.35
CA TYR A 438 0.94 4.82 -5.99
C TYR A 438 0.09 3.55 -6.06
N GLN A 439 -0.89 3.55 -6.95
CA GLN A 439 -1.84 2.44 -7.11
C GLN A 439 -1.12 1.18 -7.62
N ALA A 440 -0.18 1.34 -8.55
CA ALA A 440 0.65 0.26 -9.05
C ALA A 440 1.56 -0.33 -7.97
N LEU A 441 2.18 0.51 -7.13
CA LEU A 441 2.99 0.07 -5.99
C LEU A 441 2.15 -0.71 -4.97
N ARG A 442 0.93 -0.26 -4.66
CA ARG A 442 -0.02 -0.97 -3.78
C ARG A 442 -0.37 -2.35 -4.33
N GLY A 443 -0.64 -2.46 -5.63
CA GLY A 443 -0.91 -3.74 -6.30
C GLY A 443 0.30 -4.69 -6.30
N PHE A 444 1.49 -4.19 -6.62
CA PHE A 444 2.73 -4.97 -6.55
C PHE A 444 2.98 -5.50 -5.14
N THR A 445 2.87 -4.63 -4.14
CA THR A 445 3.12 -4.98 -2.74
C THR A 445 2.13 -6.01 -2.22
N SER A 446 0.84 -5.82 -2.48
CA SER A 446 -0.21 -6.75 -2.05
C SER A 446 0.03 -8.16 -2.60
N ALA A 447 0.39 -8.25 -3.89
CA ALA A 447 0.75 -9.51 -4.52
C ALA A 447 2.03 -10.12 -3.94
N ALA A 448 3.10 -9.34 -3.73
CA ALA A 448 4.36 -9.83 -3.19
C ALA A 448 4.21 -10.36 -1.75
N ILE A 449 3.46 -9.63 -0.91
CA ILE A 449 3.11 -10.05 0.46
C ILE A 449 2.35 -11.37 0.45
N SER A 450 1.31 -11.50 -0.39
CA SER A 450 0.49 -12.71 -0.45
C SER A 450 1.29 -13.98 -0.77
N GLN A 451 2.45 -13.81 -1.41
CA GLN A 451 3.35 -14.87 -1.80
C GLN A 451 4.60 -14.98 -0.89
N ASN A 452 4.60 -14.29 0.25
CA ASN A 452 5.73 -14.21 1.19
C ASN A 452 7.06 -13.85 0.51
N PHE A 453 7.02 -13.00 -0.52
CA PHE A 453 8.19 -12.63 -1.32
C PHE A 453 8.98 -13.83 -1.89
N LYS A 454 8.30 -14.93 -2.24
CA LYS A 454 8.92 -16.14 -2.84
C LYS A 454 8.75 -16.24 -4.36
N THR A 455 8.06 -15.30 -4.98
CA THR A 455 7.73 -15.36 -6.41
C THR A 455 8.97 -15.32 -7.29
N THR A 456 9.09 -16.30 -8.18
CA THR A 456 10.02 -16.28 -9.33
C THR A 456 9.22 -16.08 -10.61
N PHE A 457 9.65 -15.14 -11.46
CA PHE A 457 8.99 -14.87 -12.74
C PHE A 457 9.64 -15.64 -13.89
N SER A 458 8.84 -16.37 -14.67
CA SER A 458 9.29 -17.24 -15.77
C SER A 458 9.15 -16.62 -17.17
N GLY A 459 8.36 -15.56 -17.33
CA GLY A 459 8.09 -14.91 -18.62
C GLY A 459 8.22 -13.39 -18.56
N GLN A 460 9.43 -12.89 -18.27
CA GLN A 460 9.71 -11.46 -18.12
C GLN A 460 9.97 -10.82 -19.49
N SER A 461 9.19 -9.82 -19.85
CA SER A 461 9.46 -8.97 -21.02
C SER A 461 9.34 -7.50 -20.64
N ILE A 462 10.21 -6.67 -21.23
CA ILE A 462 10.13 -5.21 -21.20
C ILE A 462 10.50 -4.75 -22.61
N ALA A 463 9.61 -4.02 -23.27
CA ALA A 463 9.79 -3.53 -24.62
C ALA A 463 9.16 -2.15 -24.79
N ALA A 464 9.57 -1.43 -25.83
CA ALA A 464 8.89 -0.24 -26.28
C ALA A 464 8.05 -0.54 -27.52
N ASN A 465 6.84 0.03 -27.57
CA ASN A 465 5.96 0.02 -28.72
C ASN A 465 5.52 1.45 -29.02
N GLY A 466 6.22 2.11 -29.95
CA GLY A 466 6.11 3.56 -30.14
C GLY A 466 6.53 4.32 -28.88
N SER A 467 5.65 5.17 -28.36
CA SER A 467 5.85 5.92 -27.10
C SER A 467 5.48 5.13 -25.83
N ASN A 468 4.93 3.92 -25.97
CA ASN A 468 4.44 3.14 -24.84
C ASN A 468 5.50 2.16 -24.33
N LEU A 469 5.47 1.92 -23.01
CA LEU A 469 6.20 0.82 -22.39
C LEU A 469 5.28 -0.39 -22.24
N GLU A 470 5.73 -1.52 -22.75
CA GLU A 470 5.07 -2.82 -22.61
C GLU A 470 5.92 -3.72 -21.72
N TYR A 471 5.35 -4.22 -20.64
CA TYR A 471 5.95 -5.29 -19.86
C TYR A 471 4.95 -6.39 -19.54
N SER A 472 5.48 -7.58 -19.29
CA SER A 472 4.74 -8.71 -18.75
C SER A 472 5.64 -9.48 -17.80
N PHE A 473 5.15 -9.75 -16.59
CA PHE A 473 5.82 -10.55 -15.57
C PHE A 473 4.83 -11.60 -15.05
N THR A 474 5.05 -12.85 -15.45
CA THR A 474 4.22 -13.98 -15.03
C THR A 474 4.97 -14.84 -14.03
N GLY A 475 4.38 -15.02 -12.85
CA GLY A 475 4.79 -15.96 -11.82
C GLY A 475 3.69 -17.01 -11.58
N PRO A 476 3.93 -18.02 -10.72
CA PRO A 476 2.96 -19.09 -10.48
C PRO A 476 1.61 -18.61 -9.96
N LEU A 477 1.60 -17.54 -9.15
CA LEU A 477 0.40 -16.97 -8.52
C LEU A 477 0.26 -15.46 -8.76
N SER A 478 0.90 -14.93 -9.80
CA SER A 478 0.78 -13.50 -10.14
C SER A 478 1.06 -13.22 -11.60
N TYR A 479 0.41 -12.17 -12.09
CA TYR A 479 0.55 -11.64 -13.41
C TYR A 479 0.54 -10.12 -13.36
N PHE A 480 1.64 -9.50 -13.79
CA PHE A 480 1.76 -8.05 -13.91
C PHE A 480 1.99 -7.67 -15.36
N THR A 481 1.33 -6.64 -15.83
CA THR A 481 1.42 -6.22 -17.23
C THR A 481 1.12 -4.74 -17.41
N SER A 482 1.60 -4.15 -18.50
CA SER A 482 1.14 -2.83 -18.96
C SER A 482 0.37 -2.88 -20.28
N LEU A 483 0.10 -4.06 -20.82
CA LEU A 483 -0.54 -4.23 -22.13
C LEU A 483 -1.95 -3.65 -22.17
N LYS A 484 -2.37 -3.12 -23.32
CA LYS A 484 -3.72 -2.56 -23.50
C LYS A 484 -4.84 -3.61 -23.33
N SER A 485 -4.56 -4.87 -23.64
CA SER A 485 -5.44 -6.00 -23.37
C SER A 485 -4.62 -7.27 -23.18
N GLY A 486 -5.20 -8.27 -22.53
CA GLY A 486 -4.52 -9.52 -22.28
C GLY A 486 -5.38 -10.52 -21.50
N SER A 487 -4.81 -11.69 -21.25
CA SER A 487 -5.44 -12.72 -20.42
C SER A 487 -4.38 -13.50 -19.64
N SER A 488 -4.75 -13.99 -18.46
CA SER A 488 -3.95 -14.89 -17.64
C SER A 488 -4.87 -15.86 -16.91
N GLY A 489 -4.94 -17.10 -17.40
CA GLY A 489 -5.85 -18.12 -16.86
C GLY A 489 -7.33 -17.67 -16.92
N PRO A 490 -8.03 -17.58 -15.79
CA PRO A 490 -9.45 -17.26 -15.75
C PRO A 490 -9.78 -15.77 -15.96
N ILE A 491 -8.79 -14.87 -15.96
CA ILE A 491 -9.00 -13.44 -16.11
C ILE A 491 -8.54 -12.94 -17.47
N SER A 492 -9.36 -12.08 -18.09
CA SER A 492 -9.02 -11.30 -19.27
C SER A 492 -9.43 -9.84 -19.06
N PHE A 493 -8.73 -8.92 -19.70
CA PHE A 493 -8.93 -7.50 -19.48
C PHE A 493 -8.69 -6.69 -20.75
N SER A 494 -9.30 -5.51 -20.80
CA SER A 494 -9.13 -4.50 -21.85
C SER A 494 -9.19 -3.11 -21.25
N GLN A 495 -8.21 -2.28 -21.55
CA GLN A 495 -8.07 -0.92 -21.05
C GLN A 495 -7.88 0.10 -22.19
N ALA A 496 -8.08 1.39 -21.90
CA ALA A 496 -8.07 2.43 -22.92
C ALA A 496 -6.67 2.66 -23.53
N SER A 497 -5.62 2.51 -22.73
CA SER A 497 -4.21 2.70 -23.08
C SER A 497 -3.33 1.68 -22.34
N ASN A 498 -2.05 1.61 -22.67
CA ASN A 498 -1.08 0.82 -21.93
C ASN A 498 -0.89 1.42 -20.53
N ALA A 499 -1.19 0.66 -19.48
CA ALA A 499 -1.04 1.08 -18.08
C ALA A 499 -0.89 -0.15 -17.16
N PRO A 500 -0.28 0.00 -15.97
CA PRO A 500 -0.14 -1.09 -15.02
C PRO A 500 -1.46 -1.79 -14.66
N PHE A 501 -1.46 -3.10 -14.76
CA PHE A 501 -2.48 -4.02 -14.30
C PHE A 501 -1.80 -5.18 -13.55
N ALA A 502 -2.34 -5.52 -12.37
CA ALA A 502 -1.83 -6.59 -11.53
C ALA A 502 -2.96 -7.54 -11.18
N ALA A 503 -2.73 -8.85 -11.35
CA ALA A 503 -3.61 -9.91 -10.85
C ALA A 503 -2.77 -10.93 -10.08
N TRP A 504 -3.29 -11.46 -8.97
CA TRP A 504 -2.62 -12.46 -8.16
C TRP A 504 -3.61 -13.38 -7.45
N TRP A 505 -3.12 -14.53 -7.04
CA TRP A 505 -3.94 -15.58 -6.42
C TRP A 505 -3.51 -15.82 -4.97
N THR A 506 -4.50 -15.92 -4.08
CA THR A 506 -4.32 -16.25 -2.66
C THR A 506 -5.04 -17.57 -2.33
N GLY A 507 -4.58 -18.26 -1.27
CA GLY A 507 -5.12 -19.55 -0.86
C GLY A 507 -4.55 -20.75 -1.64
N SER A 508 -4.95 -21.97 -1.25
CA SER A 508 -4.51 -23.23 -1.86
C SER A 508 -5.68 -24.20 -2.03
N GLY A 509 -5.63 -25.06 -3.05
CA GLY A 509 -6.60 -26.14 -3.23
C GLY A 509 -7.82 -25.76 -4.07
N ALA A 510 -9.01 -26.19 -3.65
CA ALA A 510 -10.24 -26.16 -4.46
C ALA A 510 -10.93 -24.77 -4.56
N ALA A 511 -10.45 -23.75 -3.85
CA ALA A 511 -11.04 -22.40 -3.83
C ALA A 511 -9.96 -21.29 -3.79
N PRO A 512 -9.13 -21.14 -4.83
CA PRO A 512 -8.17 -20.04 -4.90
C PRO A 512 -8.89 -18.70 -5.06
N GLN A 513 -8.51 -17.71 -4.27
CA GLN A 513 -9.03 -16.35 -4.40
C GLN A 513 -8.27 -15.61 -5.49
N LEU A 514 -8.98 -15.00 -6.44
CA LEU A 514 -8.40 -14.12 -7.45
C LEU A 514 -8.50 -12.67 -6.96
N ASN A 515 -7.37 -11.99 -6.96
CA ASN A 515 -7.23 -10.58 -6.58
C ASN A 515 -6.69 -9.80 -7.77
N PHE A 516 -7.10 -8.55 -7.95
CA PHE A 516 -6.50 -7.68 -8.96
C PHE A 516 -6.70 -6.20 -8.68
N MET A 517 -5.85 -5.39 -9.31
CA MET A 517 -5.87 -3.94 -9.27
C MET A 517 -5.47 -3.36 -10.64
N SER A 518 -6.03 -2.21 -10.96
CA SER A 518 -5.65 -1.40 -12.12
C SER A 518 -5.39 0.04 -11.71
N VAL A 519 -4.65 0.77 -12.54
CA VAL A 519 -4.42 2.22 -12.32
C VAL A 519 -5.35 3.13 -13.12
N GLN A 520 -6.20 2.53 -13.94
CA GLN A 520 -7.22 3.21 -14.74
C GLN A 520 -8.46 2.31 -14.87
N ASN A 521 -9.52 2.85 -15.45
CA ASN A 521 -10.72 2.07 -15.77
C ASN A 521 -10.36 0.93 -16.73
N VAL A 522 -10.71 -0.29 -16.35
CA VAL A 522 -10.44 -1.49 -17.15
C VAL A 522 -11.68 -2.36 -17.21
N THR A 523 -12.05 -2.80 -18.41
CA THR A 523 -13.08 -3.84 -18.57
C THR A 523 -12.44 -5.17 -18.22
N VAL A 524 -12.94 -5.83 -17.19
CA VAL A 524 -12.47 -7.13 -16.74
C VAL A 524 -13.52 -8.18 -17.05
N LYS A 525 -13.05 -9.32 -17.57
CA LYS A 525 -13.82 -10.53 -17.75
C LYS A 525 -13.20 -11.65 -16.92
N ILE A 526 -13.98 -12.27 -16.03
CA ILE A 526 -13.55 -13.38 -15.16
C ILE A 526 -14.39 -14.61 -15.48
N SER A 527 -13.73 -15.66 -15.95
CA SER A 527 -14.35 -16.95 -16.20
C SER A 527 -14.43 -17.77 -14.91
N LEU A 528 -15.64 -17.88 -14.36
CA LEU A 528 -15.89 -18.59 -13.11
C LEU A 528 -15.65 -20.09 -13.24
N ASP A 529 -16.01 -20.69 -14.38
CA ASP A 529 -15.80 -22.12 -14.63
C ASP A 529 -14.30 -22.45 -14.72
N ASN A 530 -13.47 -21.52 -15.22
CA ASN A 530 -12.02 -21.69 -15.23
C ASN A 530 -11.38 -21.40 -13.86
N LEU A 531 -11.92 -20.45 -13.10
CA LEU A 531 -11.39 -20.09 -11.78
C LEU A 531 -11.76 -21.16 -10.73
N TYR A 532 -12.97 -21.69 -10.80
CA TYR A 532 -13.53 -22.66 -9.85
C TYR A 532 -14.17 -23.86 -10.59
N PRO A 533 -13.36 -24.71 -11.25
CA PRO A 533 -13.87 -25.80 -12.10
C PRO A 533 -14.66 -26.88 -11.33
N GLN A 534 -14.49 -26.95 -10.00
CA GLN A 534 -15.17 -27.90 -9.11
C GLN A 534 -16.39 -27.28 -8.41
N ARG A 535 -16.70 -26.01 -8.65
CA ARG A 535 -17.83 -25.31 -8.02
C ARG A 535 -19.15 -25.86 -8.55
N SER A 536 -20.15 -26.02 -7.67
CA SER A 536 -21.53 -26.23 -8.13
C SER A 536 -21.99 -25.02 -8.95
N LYS A 537 -22.72 -25.26 -10.04
CA LYS A 537 -23.33 -24.18 -10.84
C LYS A 537 -24.37 -23.38 -10.07
N THR A 538 -24.80 -23.84 -8.90
CA THR A 538 -25.76 -23.13 -8.01
C THR A 538 -25.08 -22.36 -6.87
N GLN A 539 -23.79 -22.61 -6.61
CA GLN A 539 -23.06 -21.89 -5.57
C GLN A 539 -22.73 -20.48 -6.09
N PRO A 540 -23.02 -19.40 -5.36
CA PRO A 540 -22.69 -18.03 -5.77
C PRO A 540 -21.18 -17.79 -5.65
N VAL A 541 -20.66 -16.92 -6.50
CA VAL A 541 -19.38 -16.23 -6.28
C VAL A 541 -19.71 -14.78 -5.95
N LYS A 542 -18.88 -14.15 -5.13
CA LYS A 542 -18.99 -12.75 -4.76
C LYS A 542 -17.75 -12.00 -5.24
N LEU A 543 -17.98 -10.77 -5.70
CA LEU A 543 -16.94 -9.84 -6.08
C LEU A 543 -16.98 -8.64 -5.14
N PHE A 544 -15.84 -8.37 -4.50
CA PHE A 544 -15.65 -7.23 -3.62
C PHE A 544 -14.71 -6.20 -4.26
N ALA A 545 -14.90 -4.92 -3.93
CA ALA A 545 -13.98 -3.84 -4.17
C ALA A 545 -13.70 -3.11 -2.86
N ASP A 546 -12.46 -3.14 -2.37
CA ASP A 546 -12.07 -2.66 -1.03
C ASP A 546 -13.11 -3.08 0.04
N ASP A 547 -13.34 -4.39 0.19
CA ASP A 547 -14.32 -5.01 1.10
C ASP A 547 -15.81 -4.70 0.83
N THR A 548 -16.12 -3.88 -0.17
CA THR A 548 -17.51 -3.55 -0.54
C THR A 548 -18.02 -4.49 -1.64
N PRO A 549 -19.13 -5.22 -1.46
CA PRO A 549 -19.71 -6.04 -2.52
C PRO A 549 -20.11 -5.20 -3.75
N VAL A 550 -19.58 -5.54 -4.93
CA VAL A 550 -19.84 -4.79 -6.18
C VAL A 550 -20.97 -5.42 -6.99
N GLN A 551 -21.09 -6.76 -6.94
CA GLN A 551 -22.20 -7.52 -7.52
C GLN A 551 -22.54 -8.69 -6.59
N GLN A 552 -23.82 -8.88 -6.32
CA GLN A 552 -24.30 -10.00 -5.50
C GLN A 552 -24.63 -11.20 -6.40
N ASN A 553 -24.09 -12.36 -6.03
CA ASN A 553 -24.54 -13.70 -6.43
C ASN A 553 -24.59 -13.97 -7.95
N VAL A 554 -23.42 -13.99 -8.62
CA VAL A 554 -23.34 -14.57 -9.97
C VAL A 554 -23.32 -16.10 -9.85
N VAL A 555 -24.44 -16.69 -10.23
CA VAL A 555 -24.68 -18.13 -10.18
C VAL A 555 -24.19 -18.79 -11.48
N THR A 556 -24.35 -18.14 -12.64
CA THR A 556 -23.89 -18.64 -13.94
C THR A 556 -23.24 -17.55 -14.79
N GLY A 557 -22.27 -17.91 -15.64
CA GLY A 557 -21.63 -17.01 -16.62
C GLY A 557 -20.29 -16.41 -16.18
N ASP A 558 -19.75 -15.54 -17.02
CA ASP A 558 -18.52 -14.78 -16.75
C ASP A 558 -18.87 -13.46 -16.05
N TYR A 559 -18.08 -13.04 -15.06
CA TYR A 559 -18.16 -11.66 -14.59
C TYR A 559 -17.63 -10.75 -15.67
N ILE A 560 -18.42 -9.76 -16.10
CA ILE A 560 -17.97 -8.70 -16.99
C ILE A 560 -18.38 -7.36 -16.40
N PHE A 561 -17.40 -6.54 -16.05
CA PHE A 561 -17.64 -5.23 -15.45
C PHE A 561 -16.45 -4.28 -15.67
N THR A 562 -16.64 -3.01 -15.34
CA THR A 562 -15.57 -2.00 -15.38
C THR A 562 -14.97 -1.80 -13.99
N ALA A 563 -13.76 -2.31 -13.79
CA ALA A 563 -12.99 -2.08 -12.59
C ALA A 563 -12.44 -0.64 -12.56
N GLN A 564 -12.52 -0.02 -11.38
CA GLN A 564 -12.10 1.37 -11.14
C GLN A 564 -10.63 1.43 -10.69
N PRO A 565 -9.91 2.51 -11.02
CA PRO A 565 -8.52 2.70 -10.62
C PRO A 565 -8.33 2.63 -9.09
N GLY A 566 -7.26 1.98 -8.67
CA GLY A 566 -6.81 1.96 -7.27
C GLY A 566 -7.64 1.11 -6.31
N LYS A 567 -8.75 0.51 -6.77
CA LYS A 567 -9.58 -0.42 -5.98
C LYS A 567 -9.00 -1.82 -6.00
N LEU A 568 -8.91 -2.45 -4.82
CA LEU A 568 -8.58 -3.88 -4.70
C LEU A 568 -9.84 -4.69 -4.99
N TYR A 569 -9.82 -5.47 -6.06
CA TYR A 569 -10.90 -6.40 -6.39
C TYR A 569 -10.59 -7.81 -5.93
N GLU A 570 -11.54 -8.44 -5.25
CA GLU A 570 -11.42 -9.81 -4.73
C GLU A 570 -12.59 -10.67 -5.18
N VAL A 571 -12.27 -11.81 -5.78
CA VAL A 571 -13.25 -12.82 -6.16
C VAL A 571 -13.24 -13.93 -5.13
N GLN A 572 -14.37 -14.11 -4.44
CA GLN A 572 -14.50 -15.07 -3.34
C GLN A 572 -15.65 -16.05 -3.59
N VAL A 573 -15.42 -17.34 -3.29
CA VAL A 573 -16.49 -18.33 -3.13
C VAL A 573 -16.85 -18.35 -1.64
N PRO A 574 -18.08 -18.01 -1.24
CA PRO A 574 -18.51 -18.14 0.15
C PRO A 574 -18.34 -19.60 0.60
N ALA A 575 -17.59 -19.81 1.68
CA ALA A 575 -17.48 -21.14 2.28
C ALA A 575 -18.85 -21.55 2.83
N THR A 576 -19.26 -22.78 2.58
CA THR A 576 -20.41 -23.40 3.24
C THR A 576 -20.06 -23.66 4.70
N PRO A 577 -20.78 -23.10 5.69
CA PRO A 577 -20.56 -23.42 7.08
C PRO A 577 -20.85 -24.91 7.31
N LYS A 578 -19.96 -25.61 8.03
CA LYS A 578 -20.17 -27.03 8.41
C LYS A 578 -21.47 -27.28 9.18
N ALA A 579 -22.04 -26.23 9.77
CA ALA A 579 -23.32 -26.30 10.45
C ALA A 579 -24.47 -26.75 9.53
N PHE A 580 -24.34 -26.58 8.22
CA PHE A 580 -25.33 -27.03 7.24
C PHE A 580 -25.14 -28.50 6.81
N ASP A 581 -24.08 -29.18 7.27
CA ASP A 581 -23.93 -30.63 7.08
C ASP A 581 -24.89 -31.39 8.03
N THR A 582 -25.42 -32.52 7.60
CA THR A 582 -26.23 -33.38 8.48
C THR A 582 -25.43 -33.84 9.70
N ALA A 583 -26.01 -33.71 10.89
CA ALA A 583 -25.40 -34.08 12.15
C ALA A 583 -25.93 -35.43 12.68
N LYS A 584 -25.17 -36.04 13.60
CA LYS A 584 -25.67 -37.19 14.36
C LYS A 584 -26.58 -36.70 15.50
N PRO A 585 -27.55 -37.51 15.97
CA PRO A 585 -28.37 -37.17 17.12
C PRO A 585 -27.53 -36.87 18.37
N ILE A 586 -27.81 -35.75 19.04
CA ILE A 586 -27.14 -35.34 20.28
C ILE A 586 -28.04 -35.63 21.48
N ALA A 587 -27.50 -36.32 22.50
CA ALA A 587 -28.23 -36.63 23.72
C ALA A 587 -28.69 -35.34 24.44
N GLY A 588 -29.96 -35.27 24.80
CA GLY A 588 -30.56 -34.09 25.46
C GLY A 588 -31.03 -32.99 24.49
N GLN A 589 -30.92 -33.20 23.18
CA GLN A 589 -31.46 -32.31 22.16
C GLN A 589 -32.58 -33.00 21.36
N MET A 590 -33.40 -32.21 20.68
CA MET A 590 -34.40 -32.72 19.74
C MET A 590 -33.74 -32.91 18.37
N TYR A 591 -33.67 -34.15 17.88
CA TYR A 591 -33.14 -34.46 16.55
C TYR A 591 -34.27 -34.58 15.52
N PHE A 592 -34.14 -33.85 14.42
CA PHE A 592 -35.09 -33.86 13.30
C PHE A 592 -34.52 -34.68 12.16
N LYS A 593 -35.06 -35.89 11.95
CA LYS A 593 -34.61 -36.80 10.88
C LYS A 593 -34.91 -36.26 9.48
N GLU A 594 -35.89 -35.36 9.36
CA GLU A 594 -36.35 -34.75 8.12
C GLU A 594 -35.27 -33.88 7.48
N THR A 595 -34.45 -33.22 8.30
CA THR A 595 -33.36 -32.34 7.85
C THR A 595 -31.98 -32.82 8.32
N GLY A 596 -31.92 -33.75 9.28
CA GLY A 596 -30.67 -34.27 9.82
C GLY A 596 -30.00 -33.32 10.83
N HIS A 597 -30.75 -32.45 11.50
CA HIS A 597 -30.22 -31.44 12.41
C HIS A 597 -30.79 -31.54 13.83
N ASN A 598 -30.02 -31.08 14.80
CA ASN A 598 -30.40 -31.02 16.21
C ASN A 598 -30.89 -29.63 16.61
N LEU A 599 -31.77 -29.58 17.60
CA LEU A 599 -32.22 -28.36 18.25
C LEU A 599 -32.13 -28.53 19.76
N GLY A 600 -31.37 -27.66 20.42
CA GLY A 600 -31.08 -27.75 21.85
C GLY A 600 -31.21 -26.42 22.59
N GLY A 601 -30.99 -26.48 23.90
CA GLY A 601 -30.77 -25.30 24.73
C GLY A 601 -31.84 -24.21 24.62
N LYS A 602 -31.38 -22.96 24.49
CA LYS A 602 -32.25 -21.77 24.46
C LYS A 602 -33.07 -21.67 23.18
N PHE A 603 -32.53 -22.14 22.05
CA PHE A 603 -33.26 -22.17 20.79
C PHE A 603 -34.37 -23.21 20.79
N LEU A 604 -34.18 -24.38 21.40
CA LEU A 604 -35.26 -25.36 21.60
C LEU A 604 -36.39 -24.77 22.47
N ALA A 605 -36.03 -24.13 23.59
CA ALA A 605 -37.01 -23.50 24.48
C ALA A 605 -37.79 -22.38 23.77
N TYR A 606 -37.11 -21.56 22.97
CA TYR A 606 -37.75 -20.52 22.17
C TYR A 606 -38.67 -21.12 21.11
N TRP A 607 -38.20 -22.10 20.34
CA TRP A 607 -38.97 -22.77 19.28
C TRP A 607 -40.26 -23.40 19.83
N GLN A 608 -40.18 -24.09 20.98
CA GLN A 608 -41.35 -24.69 21.64
C GLN A 608 -42.36 -23.64 22.12
N LYS A 609 -41.87 -22.48 22.60
CA LYS A 609 -42.72 -21.41 23.12
C LYS A 609 -43.35 -20.55 22.03
N TYR A 610 -42.64 -20.29 20.93
CA TYR A 610 -43.00 -19.30 19.91
C TYR A 610 -43.30 -19.94 18.55
N GLY A 611 -44.28 -20.86 18.54
CA GLY A 611 -44.94 -21.34 17.32
C GLY A 611 -44.42 -22.64 16.70
N GLY A 612 -43.33 -23.21 17.23
CA GLY A 612 -42.83 -24.53 16.84
C GLY A 612 -42.65 -24.71 15.33
N LEU A 613 -43.02 -25.89 14.84
CA LEU A 613 -42.85 -26.28 13.44
C LEU A 613 -43.65 -25.39 12.47
N ALA A 614 -44.87 -24.99 12.84
CA ALA A 614 -45.78 -24.26 11.97
C ALA A 614 -45.24 -22.86 11.61
N ILE A 615 -44.57 -22.21 12.56
CA ILE A 615 -44.02 -20.86 12.39
C ILE A 615 -42.55 -20.91 11.96
N ASN A 616 -41.72 -21.71 12.63
CA ASN A 616 -40.27 -21.62 12.45
C ASN A 616 -39.75 -22.60 11.39
N GLY A 617 -40.46 -23.72 11.20
CA GLY A 617 -40.00 -24.85 10.37
C GLY A 617 -38.99 -25.75 11.09
N PHE A 618 -38.46 -26.71 10.34
CA PHE A 618 -37.37 -27.57 10.80
C PHE A 618 -36.05 -26.79 10.88
N PRO A 619 -35.14 -27.11 11.82
CA PRO A 619 -33.77 -26.61 11.77
C PRO A 619 -33.09 -27.14 10.50
N ILE A 620 -32.36 -26.27 9.80
CA ILE A 620 -31.59 -26.59 8.59
C ILE A 620 -30.08 -26.36 8.78
N SER A 621 -29.67 -26.05 10.01
CA SER A 621 -28.29 -26.01 10.43
C SER A 621 -28.18 -26.44 11.89
N GLU A 622 -26.98 -26.79 12.35
CA GLU A 622 -26.61 -26.73 13.76
C GLU A 622 -26.42 -25.27 14.23
N GLU A 623 -26.26 -25.05 15.53
CA GLU A 623 -25.83 -23.75 16.07
C GLU A 623 -24.39 -23.42 15.65
N PHE A 624 -24.13 -22.19 15.20
CA PHE A 624 -22.80 -21.72 14.83
C PHE A 624 -22.62 -20.22 15.03
N GLN A 625 -21.37 -19.72 14.91
CA GLN A 625 -21.08 -18.30 15.04
C GLN A 625 -21.25 -17.56 13.71
N GLU A 626 -22.06 -16.49 13.70
CA GLU A 626 -22.22 -15.56 12.57
C GLU A 626 -22.24 -14.13 13.11
N ASN A 627 -21.37 -13.24 12.60
CA ASN A 627 -21.29 -11.83 13.01
C ASN A 627 -21.18 -11.60 14.54
N GLY A 628 -20.48 -12.50 15.23
CA GLY A 628 -20.27 -12.43 16.69
C GLY A 628 -21.42 -12.98 17.54
N LEU A 629 -22.52 -13.42 16.92
CA LEU A 629 -23.66 -14.05 17.59
C LEU A 629 -23.66 -15.55 17.34
N THR A 630 -24.20 -16.31 18.31
CA THR A 630 -24.58 -17.71 18.06
C THR A 630 -25.91 -17.70 17.32
N VAL A 631 -25.96 -18.37 16.18
CA VAL A 631 -27.14 -18.41 15.31
C VAL A 631 -27.50 -19.84 14.94
N GLN A 632 -28.76 -20.06 14.61
CA GLN A 632 -29.23 -21.29 13.97
C GLN A 632 -30.28 -20.96 12.92
N TYR A 633 -30.18 -21.60 11.76
CA TYR A 633 -31.12 -21.44 10.67
C TYR A 633 -32.22 -22.50 10.72
N PHE A 634 -33.44 -22.07 10.42
CA PHE A 634 -34.61 -22.92 10.22
C PHE A 634 -35.16 -22.66 8.82
N GLU A 635 -36.09 -23.49 8.36
CA GLU A 635 -36.69 -23.33 7.02
C GLU A 635 -37.25 -21.91 6.80
N ARG A 636 -37.84 -21.29 7.84
CA ARG A 636 -38.57 -20.01 7.74
C ARG A 636 -37.90 -18.86 8.49
N THR A 637 -37.02 -19.13 9.45
CA THR A 637 -36.49 -18.14 10.39
C THR A 637 -35.00 -18.35 10.67
N ARG A 638 -34.33 -17.32 11.20
CA ARG A 638 -32.97 -17.41 11.77
C ARG A 638 -33.02 -16.93 13.22
N TYR A 639 -32.54 -17.76 14.13
CA TYR A 639 -32.46 -17.41 15.55
C TYR A 639 -31.09 -16.83 15.85
N GLU A 640 -31.05 -15.80 16.69
CA GLU A 640 -29.85 -15.08 17.13
C GLU A 640 -29.83 -15.04 18.66
N TYR A 641 -28.75 -15.52 19.27
CA TYR A 641 -28.56 -15.47 20.71
C TYR A 641 -27.90 -14.16 21.12
N HIS A 642 -28.58 -13.42 22.00
CA HIS A 642 -28.15 -12.12 22.52
C HIS A 642 -27.78 -12.24 24.02
N PRO A 643 -26.51 -12.51 24.35
CA PRO A 643 -26.08 -12.71 25.74
C PRO A 643 -26.29 -11.46 26.62
N GLU A 644 -26.28 -10.27 26.04
CA GLU A 644 -26.59 -9.01 26.72
C GLU A 644 -28.03 -8.93 27.26
N ASN A 645 -28.94 -9.74 26.71
CA ASN A 645 -30.34 -9.81 27.10
C ASN A 645 -30.66 -11.04 27.97
N ALA A 646 -29.64 -11.68 28.56
CA ALA A 646 -29.80 -12.95 29.26
C ALA A 646 -30.87 -12.90 30.35
N GLY A 647 -31.76 -13.91 30.37
CA GLY A 647 -32.87 -13.98 31.33
C GLY A 647 -34.11 -13.16 30.96
N THR A 648 -34.11 -12.47 29.81
CA THR A 648 -35.28 -11.74 29.29
C THR A 648 -35.92 -12.48 28.11
N GLN A 649 -37.11 -12.03 27.69
CA GLN A 649 -37.74 -12.52 26.46
C GLN A 649 -36.98 -12.16 25.17
N TYR A 650 -35.99 -11.25 25.24
CA TYR A 650 -35.18 -10.80 24.11
C TYR A 650 -33.81 -11.50 24.05
N GLU A 651 -33.63 -12.54 24.87
CA GLU A 651 -32.42 -13.36 24.89
C GLU A 651 -32.21 -14.14 23.59
N VAL A 652 -33.30 -14.50 22.91
CA VAL A 652 -33.30 -15.02 21.54
C VAL A 652 -34.13 -14.07 20.69
N LEU A 653 -33.52 -13.54 19.63
CA LEU A 653 -34.17 -12.69 18.65
C LEU A 653 -34.17 -13.36 17.28
N LEU A 654 -35.04 -12.86 16.41
CA LEU A 654 -35.15 -13.31 15.03
C LEU A 654 -34.45 -12.34 14.09
N GLY A 655 -33.62 -12.91 13.22
CA GLY A 655 -32.92 -12.17 12.18
C GLY A 655 -33.88 -11.56 11.17
N HIS A 656 -33.45 -10.46 10.55
CA HIS A 656 -34.23 -9.69 9.58
C HIS A 656 -34.24 -10.32 8.18
N LEU A 657 -34.63 -11.59 8.09
CA LEU A 657 -34.61 -12.36 6.83
C LEU A 657 -35.44 -11.70 5.73
N GLY A 658 -36.57 -11.07 6.08
CA GLY A 658 -37.41 -10.37 5.11
C GLY A 658 -36.68 -9.20 4.47
N ARG A 659 -36.04 -8.33 5.28
CA ARG A 659 -35.22 -7.22 4.75
C ARG A 659 -34.04 -7.71 3.91
N GLN A 660 -33.40 -8.81 4.33
CA GLN A 660 -32.28 -9.38 3.59
C GLN A 660 -32.70 -9.91 2.22
N MET A 661 -33.83 -10.62 2.15
CA MET A 661 -34.34 -11.20 0.91
C MET A 661 -34.87 -10.16 -0.07
N THR A 662 -35.25 -8.97 0.41
CA THR A 662 -35.81 -7.90 -0.43
C THR A 662 -34.85 -6.75 -0.68
N ALA A 663 -33.57 -6.89 -0.30
CA ALA A 663 -32.56 -5.87 -0.51
C ALA A 663 -32.45 -5.51 -2.01
N GLY A 664 -32.57 -4.22 -2.33
CA GLY A 664 -32.52 -3.71 -3.71
C GLY A 664 -33.85 -3.73 -4.46
N ARG A 665 -34.94 -4.17 -3.84
CA ARG A 665 -36.31 -4.11 -4.42
C ARG A 665 -37.05 -2.81 -4.08
N ASP A 666 -36.36 -1.84 -3.46
CA ASP A 666 -36.97 -0.64 -2.92
C ASP A 666 -37.76 0.14 -3.98
N SER A 667 -37.36 0.12 -5.25
CA SER A 667 -38.06 0.81 -6.34
C SER A 667 -39.39 0.17 -6.80
N GLU A 668 -39.69 -1.04 -6.36
CA GLU A 668 -40.91 -1.73 -6.74
C GLU A 668 -42.13 -1.16 -6.01
N ALA A 669 -43.28 -1.04 -6.69
CA ALA A 669 -44.47 -0.39 -6.14
C ALA A 669 -44.93 -0.94 -4.77
N PRO A 670 -44.93 -2.26 -4.49
CA PRO A 670 -45.31 -2.78 -3.16
C PRO A 670 -44.37 -2.38 -2.04
N PHE A 671 -43.10 -2.06 -2.34
CA PHE A 671 -42.05 -1.69 -1.39
C PHE A 671 -42.02 -0.19 -1.10
N GLN A 672 -42.84 0.60 -1.80
CA GLN A 672 -43.00 2.02 -1.56
C GLN A 672 -44.02 2.24 -0.44
N GLY A 673 -43.69 3.14 0.49
CA GLY A 673 -44.61 3.52 1.56
C GLY A 673 -45.88 4.17 1.00
N ILE A 674 -47.00 3.94 1.68
CA ILE A 674 -48.30 4.51 1.31
C ILE A 674 -48.63 5.73 2.17
N PRO A 675 -49.55 6.61 1.69
CA PRO A 675 -50.05 7.72 2.50
C PRO A 675 -50.62 7.23 3.83
N ALA A 676 -50.28 7.92 4.91
CA ALA A 676 -50.77 7.62 6.24
C ALA A 676 -52.30 7.72 6.31
N PHE A 677 -52.93 6.79 7.02
CA PHE A 677 -54.36 6.79 7.30
C PHE A 677 -54.64 6.40 8.76
N THR A 678 -55.84 6.73 9.24
CA THR A 678 -56.28 6.33 10.58
C THR A 678 -56.52 4.83 10.65
N SER A 679 -55.73 4.13 11.45
CA SER A 679 -55.87 2.69 11.69
C SER A 679 -57.27 2.31 12.18
N THR A 680 -57.80 1.19 11.69
CA THR A 680 -59.06 0.57 12.10
C THR A 680 -58.82 -0.83 12.66
N ALA A 681 -59.87 -1.49 13.17
CA ALA A 681 -59.77 -2.86 13.65
C ALA A 681 -59.39 -3.88 12.55
N SER A 682 -59.66 -3.57 11.28
CA SER A 682 -59.38 -4.47 10.15
C SER A 682 -58.16 -4.07 9.30
N ARG A 683 -57.56 -2.90 9.56
CA ARG A 683 -56.37 -2.41 8.84
C ARG A 683 -55.57 -1.42 9.68
N ILE A 684 -54.31 -1.70 9.90
CA ILE A 684 -53.39 -0.89 10.71
C ILE A 684 -52.33 -0.26 9.81
N TYR A 685 -52.08 1.03 9.97
CA TYR A 685 -50.94 1.74 9.37
C TYR A 685 -49.76 1.78 10.35
N PHE A 686 -48.58 1.41 9.88
CA PHE A 686 -47.33 1.46 10.64
C PHE A 686 -46.47 2.63 10.15
N LYS A 687 -46.37 3.67 10.98
CA LYS A 687 -45.58 4.87 10.66
C LYS A 687 -44.08 4.58 10.57
N GLU A 688 -43.63 3.50 11.23
CA GLU A 688 -42.23 3.09 11.32
C GLU A 688 -41.67 2.67 9.97
N THR A 689 -42.51 2.10 9.11
CA THR A 689 -42.13 1.62 7.77
C THR A 689 -42.92 2.27 6.65
N GLY A 690 -44.02 2.98 6.96
CA GLY A 690 -44.89 3.59 5.96
C GLY A 690 -45.85 2.61 5.28
N HIS A 691 -46.00 1.39 5.81
CA HIS A 691 -46.83 0.32 5.23
C HIS A 691 -48.03 -0.01 6.09
N SER A 692 -49.02 -0.69 5.50
CA SER A 692 -50.19 -1.18 6.20
C SER A 692 -50.27 -2.69 6.30
N LEU A 693 -51.01 -3.17 7.30
CA LEU A 693 -51.36 -4.56 7.46
C LEU A 693 -52.86 -4.68 7.62
N GLY A 694 -53.51 -5.53 6.82
CA GLY A 694 -54.96 -5.70 6.83
C GLY A 694 -55.41 -7.14 6.80
N SER A 695 -56.73 -7.32 6.92
CA SER A 695 -57.43 -8.56 6.55
C SER A 695 -56.87 -9.83 7.22
N GLY A 696 -56.67 -10.91 6.45
CA GLY A 696 -56.19 -12.20 6.95
C GLY A 696 -54.77 -12.12 7.51
N PHE A 697 -53.89 -11.31 6.92
CA PHE A 697 -52.52 -11.14 7.41
C PHE A 697 -52.47 -10.40 8.74
N LEU A 698 -53.32 -9.39 8.96
CA LEU A 698 -53.44 -8.75 10.29
C LEU A 698 -53.92 -9.73 11.35
N THR A 699 -54.93 -10.54 11.03
CA THR A 699 -55.44 -11.56 11.93
C THR A 699 -54.36 -12.58 12.28
N TYR A 700 -53.61 -13.06 11.28
CA TYR A 700 -52.52 -14.00 11.50
C TYR A 700 -51.38 -13.39 12.31
N TRP A 701 -50.97 -12.15 12.02
CA TRP A 701 -49.91 -11.46 12.74
C TRP A 701 -50.25 -11.30 14.23
N ASN A 702 -51.47 -10.87 14.55
CA ASN A 702 -51.94 -10.73 15.93
C ASN A 702 -51.96 -12.07 16.69
N ASN A 703 -52.39 -13.15 16.03
CA ASN A 703 -52.57 -14.45 16.66
C ASN A 703 -51.26 -15.24 16.83
N ASN A 704 -50.18 -14.89 16.10
CA ASN A 704 -48.96 -15.70 16.02
C ASN A 704 -47.69 -14.97 16.51
N GLY A 705 -47.83 -13.99 17.41
CA GLY A 705 -46.70 -13.35 18.11
C GLY A 705 -46.36 -11.93 17.64
N GLY A 706 -47.03 -11.43 16.61
CA GLY A 706 -46.97 -10.04 16.18
C GLY A 706 -45.56 -9.50 15.96
N LEU A 707 -45.29 -8.32 16.52
CA LEU A 707 -44.07 -7.55 16.26
C LEU A 707 -42.79 -8.32 16.64
N ALA A 708 -42.82 -9.05 17.76
CA ALA A 708 -41.68 -9.81 18.23
C ALA A 708 -41.30 -10.95 17.27
N GLN A 709 -42.31 -11.59 16.65
CA GLN A 709 -42.09 -12.72 15.76
C GLN A 709 -41.80 -12.28 14.31
N PHE A 710 -42.53 -11.29 13.80
CA PHE A 710 -42.52 -10.97 12.36
C PHE A 710 -41.86 -9.62 12.03
N GLY A 711 -41.81 -8.70 12.99
CA GLY A 711 -41.46 -7.30 12.74
C GLY A 711 -42.57 -6.52 12.06
N TYR A 712 -42.23 -5.31 11.63
CA TYR A 712 -43.15 -4.44 10.87
C TYR A 712 -43.34 -4.93 9.42
N PRO A 713 -44.50 -4.65 8.79
CA PRO A 713 -44.64 -4.84 7.34
C PRO A 713 -43.66 -3.91 6.60
N ILE A 714 -43.01 -4.43 5.55
CA ILE A 714 -42.09 -3.68 4.70
C ILE A 714 -42.56 -3.62 3.23
N THR A 715 -43.74 -4.17 2.96
CA THR A 715 -44.47 -4.03 1.70
C THR A 715 -45.96 -3.90 1.95
N GLU A 716 -46.72 -3.48 0.94
CA GLU A 716 -48.14 -3.83 0.83
C GLU A 716 -48.32 -5.28 0.34
N GLU A 717 -49.56 -5.78 0.34
CA GLU A 717 -49.90 -7.08 -0.25
C GLU A 717 -49.76 -7.06 -1.78
N PHE A 718 -49.10 -8.06 -2.37
CA PHE A 718 -48.95 -8.19 -3.83
C PHE A 718 -48.83 -9.65 -4.27
N GLN A 719 -48.90 -9.90 -5.58
CA GLN A 719 -48.75 -11.26 -6.14
C GLN A 719 -47.28 -11.59 -6.39
N GLU A 720 -46.79 -12.70 -5.85
CA GLU A 720 -45.43 -13.19 -6.08
C GLU A 720 -45.43 -14.69 -6.39
N LYS A 721 -44.59 -15.10 -7.36
CA LYS A 721 -44.40 -16.52 -7.68
C LYS A 721 -43.48 -17.16 -6.63
N ASN A 722 -43.98 -18.16 -5.92
CA ASN A 722 -43.19 -18.92 -4.96
C ASN A 722 -42.13 -19.76 -5.71
N PRO A 723 -40.84 -19.62 -5.36
CA PRO A 723 -39.74 -20.30 -6.04
C PRO A 723 -39.70 -21.82 -5.77
N THR A 724 -40.38 -22.31 -4.73
CA THR A 724 -40.35 -23.71 -4.32
C THR A 724 -41.33 -24.58 -5.13
N ASP A 725 -42.53 -24.08 -5.43
CA ASP A 725 -43.57 -24.84 -6.15
C ASP A 725 -44.02 -24.20 -7.47
N GLY A 726 -43.54 -22.99 -7.77
CA GLY A 726 -43.84 -22.25 -8.98
C GLY A 726 -45.25 -21.66 -9.06
N LYS A 727 -46.05 -21.70 -7.97
CA LYS A 727 -47.38 -21.08 -7.93
C LYS A 727 -47.29 -19.61 -7.53
N THR A 728 -48.30 -18.82 -7.90
CA THR A 728 -48.40 -17.41 -7.50
C THR A 728 -49.32 -17.29 -6.28
N TYR A 729 -48.84 -16.59 -5.26
CA TYR A 729 -49.58 -16.32 -4.03
C TYR A 729 -49.69 -14.82 -3.78
N THR A 730 -50.75 -14.39 -3.09
CA THR A 730 -50.74 -13.07 -2.44
C THR A 730 -49.76 -13.16 -1.28
N VAL A 731 -48.77 -12.27 -1.27
CA VAL A 731 -47.73 -12.21 -0.25
C VAL A 731 -47.62 -10.82 0.35
N GLN A 732 -47.07 -10.77 1.56
CA GLN A 732 -46.60 -9.53 2.16
C GLN A 732 -45.30 -9.80 2.92
N TYR A 733 -44.31 -8.94 2.73
CA TYR A 733 -43.05 -9.04 3.46
C TYR A 733 -43.11 -8.23 4.74
N PHE A 734 -42.52 -8.79 5.78
CA PHE A 734 -42.25 -8.16 7.06
C PHE A 734 -40.74 -8.14 7.28
N GLU A 735 -40.26 -7.45 8.31
CA GLU A 735 -38.83 -7.38 8.56
C GLU A 735 -38.17 -8.75 8.73
N ARG A 736 -38.90 -9.75 9.25
CA ARG A 736 -38.36 -11.07 9.61
C ARG A 736 -39.01 -12.25 8.87
N ALA A 737 -40.12 -12.04 8.17
CA ALA A 737 -40.90 -13.11 7.55
C ALA A 737 -41.58 -12.67 6.25
N ARG A 738 -42.04 -13.64 5.45
CA ARG A 738 -42.95 -13.43 4.32
C ARG A 738 -44.22 -14.22 4.57
N PHE A 739 -45.37 -13.56 4.57
CA PHE A 739 -46.66 -14.23 4.65
C PHE A 739 -47.14 -14.58 3.25
N GLU A 740 -47.75 -15.75 3.12
CA GLU A 740 -48.31 -16.27 1.88
C GLU A 740 -49.77 -16.69 2.15
N TYR A 741 -50.70 -16.18 1.36
CA TYR A 741 -52.12 -16.54 1.46
C TYR A 741 -52.42 -17.76 0.59
N HIS A 742 -52.90 -18.83 1.22
CA HIS A 742 -53.21 -20.12 0.61
C HIS A 742 -54.74 -20.34 0.57
N PRO A 743 -55.43 -19.91 -0.51
CA PRO A 743 -56.89 -20.03 -0.60
C PRO A 743 -57.39 -21.48 -0.54
N GLU A 744 -56.56 -22.46 -0.91
CA GLU A 744 -56.84 -23.88 -0.78
C GLU A 744 -57.06 -24.34 0.67
N ASN A 745 -56.56 -23.58 1.64
CA ASN A 745 -56.61 -23.89 3.07
C ASN A 745 -57.62 -23.03 3.83
N LYS A 746 -58.55 -22.37 3.12
CA LYS A 746 -59.50 -21.41 3.70
C LYS A 746 -60.26 -22.00 4.89
N GLY A 747 -60.32 -21.24 5.98
CA GLY A 747 -60.99 -21.64 7.23
C GLY A 747 -60.16 -22.56 8.13
N THR A 748 -58.90 -22.83 7.76
CA THR A 748 -57.95 -23.58 8.60
C THR A 748 -56.84 -22.67 9.12
N PRO A 749 -56.07 -23.09 10.15
CA PRO A 749 -54.87 -22.37 10.57
C PRO A 749 -53.79 -22.19 9.50
N TYR A 750 -53.89 -22.90 8.37
CA TYR A 750 -52.93 -22.90 7.26
C TYR A 750 -53.36 -22.02 6.08
N GLU A 751 -54.42 -21.23 6.24
CA GLU A 751 -54.86 -20.22 5.26
C GLU A 751 -53.79 -19.13 5.03
N VAL A 752 -52.96 -18.87 6.04
CA VAL A 752 -51.73 -18.07 5.92
C VAL A 752 -50.54 -18.93 6.34
N LEU A 753 -49.55 -19.07 5.47
CA LEU A 753 -48.30 -19.76 5.75
C LEU A 753 -47.13 -18.78 5.64
N LEU A 754 -46.01 -19.14 6.28
CA LEU A 754 -44.77 -18.40 6.12
C LEU A 754 -43.90 -19.02 5.04
N GLY A 755 -43.38 -18.15 4.17
CA GLY A 755 -42.40 -18.50 3.16
C GLY A 755 -41.10 -19.03 3.78
N HIS A 756 -40.42 -19.91 3.06
CA HIS A 756 -39.16 -20.53 3.49
C HIS A 756 -37.96 -19.57 3.36
N LEU A 757 -38.02 -18.40 4.00
CA LEU A 757 -36.99 -17.38 3.86
C LEU A 757 -35.62 -17.83 4.38
N GLY A 758 -35.58 -18.64 5.44
CA GLY A 758 -34.31 -19.19 5.94
C GLY A 758 -33.66 -20.08 4.90
N TRP A 759 -34.42 -20.99 4.31
CA TRP A 759 -33.95 -21.87 3.24
C TRP A 759 -33.56 -21.11 1.96
N GLN A 760 -34.35 -20.12 1.56
CA GLN A 760 -34.04 -19.27 0.40
C GLN A 760 -32.74 -18.48 0.61
N LEU A 761 -32.54 -17.91 1.80
CA LEU A 761 -31.34 -17.13 2.11
C LEU A 761 -30.09 -18.01 2.14
N VAL A 762 -30.14 -19.19 2.75
CA VAL A 762 -28.97 -20.09 2.80
C VAL A 762 -28.60 -20.62 1.40
N ARG A 763 -29.59 -20.86 0.54
CA ARG A 763 -29.36 -21.16 -0.88
C ARG A 763 -28.78 -19.97 -1.64
N ALA A 764 -29.31 -18.76 -1.41
CA ALA A 764 -28.76 -17.53 -1.99
C ALA A 764 -27.31 -17.26 -1.54
N ASN A 765 -26.93 -17.75 -0.35
CA ASN A 765 -25.56 -17.73 0.15
C ASN A 765 -24.68 -18.89 -0.36
N GLY A 766 -25.27 -19.90 -1.02
CA GLY A 766 -24.57 -21.08 -1.50
C GLY A 766 -24.27 -22.14 -0.45
N TRP A 767 -24.90 -22.05 0.71
CA TRP A 767 -24.64 -22.95 1.83
C TRP A 767 -25.41 -24.26 1.71
N MET A 768 -26.47 -24.28 0.90
CA MET A 768 -27.24 -25.47 0.59
C MET A 768 -27.61 -25.50 -0.89
N THR A 769 -27.76 -26.70 -1.45
CA THR A 769 -28.19 -26.93 -2.84
C THR A 769 -29.68 -27.05 -2.99
#